data_AF-A0A3M1XJQ9-F1
#
_entry.id   AF-A0A3M1XJQ9-F1
#
_cell.length_a   1.000
_cell.length_b   1.000
_cell.length_c   1.000
_cell.angle_alpha   90.00
_cell.angle_beta   90.00
_cell.angle_gamma   90.00
#
_symmetry.space_group_name_H-M   'P 1'
#
loop_
_entity.id
_entity.type
_entity.pdbx_description
1 polymer ?
#
loop_
_entity_poly.entity_id
_entity_poly.type
_entity_poly.pdbx_seq_one_letter_code
_entity_poly.pdbx_strand_id
1 'polypeptide(L)'
;MLAGALTWALAFMRIYDGELTRTEASRWIYAHVPTALTLSGDAAGQPRQVQLPIKDIALQPGEPFVATVRVSAQADGVGAPLQRPRFTLNYVEGEGLVQVRLLEAPTQAELGVARQHIGPAASTIAFNGVAIEPDADYTLELTLLDGDSIRARTSVIANQHFDEGIPFRIEGKDGFGWYYRGLSSTPWGDMPVYNEDDPAKYEMFLRALDEADYIVLNSNRHYGSVARLPWRFPMTNAYYRALMGGELGFALVADFYRFPRIGPFVFNDQEMPQRLVRPEGVQGTPPGIEVPYPKAEEAFSVYDHPRVLIFQKTPAYSSALVARALSPYVDVRTVRQTAFQASNTPGGLLLDQHMREAQQAGGTWRELFPRASPLNQSPLLAILAWLALIEALGVAGFMVLAAVTKRPESRGQGPDAGRRTQDDPASHVWRLASLVDGGYAFAKVFGLLITSFVAWWLAGLRIAPFTSSMIWAIVVAFVAVALTVGHLNRNAIITLVRARWSVLLVGEALFVTAFVLFLLVRIGNPDLWHPFFGGEKPMDFAYLNSVLKATYFPPQDPWFAGGAINYYYYGFVMVGAPIKALGIDPAVAYNLVIPTLFAMTACGAFGLGASFYAARSNGDAPALRRAVAAGLIAATFAVFIGNGDQIRVVGPAWQKLGGIEQGVAAPVAFATGLLKWLGGAPLPIAPWWPYWNPTRPAPEVMIAEFPLFTFLYADLHAHMMAMPLAYLALAFGLAFAAGARHRSAIVLGAVSVGMLWPTNSWDYPPYLLLVGAGLVLGRIESDEGERLGWRRPLRAAGQALPTVVAFVALTRLAMAPYLVNYGSAYNEVDPWSGDRTRLETYITIYGLFLIPIGFYLLRGLFVEGRTPRIILGAATVFGCAIGALLALGEAPIALIAAPVMLLALASAWLPGRSSPTRLLWLMTAGAFALTLFVELFTLRGDIGRMNTQFKFYIQAWLMLSVSAAIALVWSVEALFAGGRATAHPLPQAFWRVAFTAAFAVAFFLAMLYPVFAIPAKVDDRYVRTAPRGLDGMAYMPYAMRNEEFAGRQAEFPLRHDYDAIRWMQDNVAGSPTIIEEGAAGGNQYRWSARFSIYTGLPTVVGWEWHQRQQRAALGAPVVEDRVADVREFYSTTDIERARLLLRRYDVRYVIVGEMERLYNDSAGFDKFEAMVEAGDLRIAYQNPGVAIYEVVPHTIPMMGASAR
;
A
#
# COMPACT_ATOMS: atom_id res chain seq x y z
N MET A 1 5.90 -29.03 -6.51
CA MET A 1 6.06 -29.09 -5.04
C MET A 1 7.22 -30.01 -4.65
N LEU A 2 7.16 -31.34 -4.88
CA LEU A 2 8.25 -32.27 -4.53
C LEU A 2 9.62 -31.90 -5.13
N ALA A 3 9.66 -31.56 -6.43
CA ALA A 3 10.90 -31.12 -7.07
C ALA A 3 11.47 -29.85 -6.42
N GLY A 4 10.63 -28.88 -6.06
CA GLY A 4 11.05 -27.67 -5.36
C GLY A 4 11.57 -27.94 -3.95
N ALA A 5 10.90 -28.81 -3.20
CA ALA A 5 11.34 -29.23 -1.87
C ALA A 5 12.68 -29.97 -1.93
N LEU A 6 12.86 -30.88 -2.91
CA LEU A 6 14.13 -31.58 -3.12
C LEU A 6 15.24 -30.61 -3.53
N THR A 7 14.94 -29.68 -4.45
CA THR A 7 15.87 -28.64 -4.90
C THR A 7 16.34 -27.78 -3.73
N TRP A 8 15.41 -27.33 -2.88
CA TRP A 8 15.74 -26.57 -1.68
C TRP A 8 16.57 -27.37 -0.68
N ALA A 9 16.19 -28.62 -0.37
CA ALA A 9 16.95 -29.45 0.55
C ALA A 9 18.40 -29.69 0.06
N LEU A 10 18.56 -29.95 -1.24
CA LEU A 10 19.88 -30.06 -1.86
C LEU A 10 20.66 -28.74 -1.76
N ALA A 11 20.01 -27.60 -2.02
CA ALA A 11 20.64 -26.28 -1.91
C ALA A 11 21.10 -25.96 -0.48
N PHE A 12 20.25 -26.28 0.51
CA PHE A 12 20.50 -26.04 1.93
C PHE A 12 21.64 -26.90 2.46
N MET A 13 21.68 -28.20 2.12
CA MET A 13 22.78 -29.09 2.57
C MET A 13 24.16 -28.62 2.12
N ARG A 14 24.26 -27.87 1.00
CA ARG A 14 25.54 -27.30 0.53
C ARG A 14 26.15 -26.27 1.47
N ILE A 15 25.40 -25.76 2.44
CA ILE A 15 25.92 -24.91 3.51
C ILE A 15 27.04 -25.63 4.28
N TYR A 16 26.84 -26.92 4.58
CA TYR A 16 27.72 -27.71 5.45
C TYR A 16 28.89 -28.36 4.71
N ASP A 17 29.04 -28.12 3.40
CA ASP A 17 30.17 -28.64 2.61
C ASP A 17 31.49 -27.92 2.93
N GLY A 18 31.42 -26.78 3.64
CA GLY A 18 32.58 -25.97 4.00
C GLY A 18 32.66 -25.69 5.49
N GLU A 19 33.76 -25.07 5.90
CA GLU A 19 33.94 -24.67 7.29
C GLU A 19 32.94 -23.57 7.71
N LEU A 20 32.61 -23.56 9.01
CA LEU A 20 31.84 -22.50 9.64
C LEU A 20 32.53 -21.15 9.46
N THR A 21 31.77 -20.17 8.96
CA THR A 21 32.25 -18.82 8.60
C THR A 21 32.92 -18.08 9.75
N ARG A 22 32.48 -18.27 11.00
CA ARG A 22 33.13 -17.68 12.20
C ARG A 22 34.53 -18.22 12.44
N THR A 23 34.75 -19.50 12.17
CA THR A 23 36.07 -20.13 12.29
C THR A 23 36.98 -19.65 11.18
N GLU A 24 36.48 -19.59 9.94
CA GLU A 24 37.18 -19.02 8.78
C GLU A 24 37.59 -17.56 9.05
N ALA A 25 36.67 -16.74 9.54
CA ALA A 25 36.92 -15.35 9.92
C ALA A 25 37.92 -15.22 11.08
N SER A 26 37.87 -16.12 12.07
CA SER A 26 38.83 -16.13 13.18
C SER A 26 40.25 -16.41 12.69
N ARG A 27 40.44 -17.38 11.78
CA ARG A 27 41.74 -17.61 11.14
C ARG A 27 42.19 -16.43 10.32
N TRP A 28 41.27 -15.82 9.58
CA TRP A 28 41.55 -14.61 8.83
C TRP A 28 42.06 -13.48 9.73
N ILE A 29 41.41 -13.26 10.87
CA ILE A 29 41.83 -12.26 11.87
C ILE A 29 43.24 -12.57 12.37
N TYR A 30 43.54 -13.81 12.77
CA TYR A 30 44.89 -14.18 13.22
C TYR A 30 45.98 -14.02 12.15
N ALA A 31 45.63 -14.11 10.87
CA ALA A 31 46.57 -13.93 9.78
C ALA A 31 46.78 -12.44 9.41
N HIS A 32 45.73 -11.62 9.45
CA HIS A 32 45.74 -10.29 8.82
C HIS A 32 45.67 -9.11 9.80
N VAL A 33 45.08 -9.26 10.98
CA VAL A 33 44.91 -8.14 11.91
C VAL A 33 46.20 -7.92 12.71
N PRO A 34 46.81 -6.73 12.65
CA PRO A 34 48.10 -6.49 13.30
C PRO A 34 48.00 -6.51 14.83
N THR A 35 48.93 -7.18 15.50
CA THR A 35 49.18 -7.03 16.94
C THR A 35 50.20 -5.92 17.19
N ALA A 36 50.72 -5.73 18.42
CA ALA A 36 51.78 -4.72 18.64
C ALA A 36 53.05 -5.00 17.82
N LEU A 37 53.26 -6.26 17.44
CA LEU A 37 54.42 -6.70 16.68
C LEU A 37 54.04 -7.74 15.62
N THR A 38 54.30 -7.41 14.36
CA THR A 38 54.12 -8.30 13.23
C THR A 38 55.47 -8.81 12.74
N LEU A 39 55.61 -10.12 12.56
CA LEU A 39 56.74 -10.73 11.85
C LEU A 39 56.37 -10.96 10.38
N SER A 40 57.22 -10.55 9.45
CA SER A 40 57.08 -10.90 8.03
C SER A 40 58.38 -11.40 7.44
N GLY A 41 58.33 -12.21 6.39
CA GLY A 41 59.51 -12.77 5.73
C GLY A 41 59.13 -13.62 4.52
N ASP A 42 60.13 -14.19 3.86
CA ASP A 42 59.93 -15.07 2.70
C ASP A 42 60.05 -16.53 3.14
N ALA A 43 58.96 -17.30 3.03
CA ALA A 43 58.97 -18.74 3.26
C ALA A 43 58.71 -19.47 1.93
N ALA A 44 59.63 -20.35 1.53
CA ALA A 44 59.56 -21.10 0.27
C ALA A 44 59.31 -20.21 -0.98
N GLY A 45 59.87 -19.00 -1.00
CA GLY A 45 59.73 -18.05 -2.12
C GLY A 45 58.41 -17.27 -2.16
N GLN A 46 57.57 -17.38 -1.13
CA GLN A 46 56.35 -16.58 -0.97
C GLN A 46 56.44 -15.68 0.26
N PRO A 47 55.95 -14.42 0.18
CA PRO A 47 55.87 -13.56 1.35
C PRO A 47 54.86 -14.14 2.35
N ARG A 48 55.23 -14.14 3.63
CA ARG A 48 54.40 -14.59 4.75
C ARG A 48 54.45 -13.56 5.87
N GLN A 49 53.34 -13.48 6.61
CA GLN A 49 53.17 -12.59 7.75
C GLN A 49 52.58 -13.39 8.91
N VAL A 50 53.09 -13.17 10.11
CA VAL A 50 52.69 -13.81 11.35
C VAL A 50 52.49 -12.71 12.40
N GLN A 51 51.32 -12.70 13.01
CA GLN A 51 51.00 -11.79 14.10
C GLN A 51 51.50 -12.39 15.41
N LEU A 52 52.27 -11.64 16.20
CA LEU A 52 52.84 -12.17 17.44
C LEU A 52 51.92 -11.87 18.64
N PRO A 53 51.84 -12.75 19.65
CA PRO A 53 50.95 -12.60 20.82
C PRO A 53 51.43 -11.53 21.81
N ILE A 54 51.62 -10.30 21.33
CA ILE A 54 52.10 -9.15 22.09
C ILE A 54 51.09 -8.02 21.96
N LYS A 55 50.53 -7.59 23.09
CA LYS A 55 49.49 -6.56 23.15
C LYS A 55 50.03 -5.14 23.20
N ASP A 56 51.10 -4.92 23.93
CA ASP A 56 51.70 -3.61 24.14
C ASP A 56 53.21 -3.75 24.26
N ILE A 57 53.93 -2.80 23.68
CA ILE A 57 55.38 -2.63 23.82
C ILE A 57 55.60 -1.19 24.26
N ALA A 58 56.28 -0.99 25.38
CA ALA A 58 56.69 0.31 25.86
C ALA A 58 58.21 0.30 26.04
N LEU A 59 58.90 1.20 25.33
CA LEU A 59 60.35 1.34 25.39
C LEU A 59 60.70 2.67 26.05
N GLN A 60 61.48 2.59 27.14
CA GLN A 60 62.07 3.74 27.81
C GLN A 60 63.60 3.67 27.68
N PRO A 61 64.30 4.81 27.68
CA PRO A 61 65.76 4.80 27.62
C PRO A 61 66.35 3.99 28.79
N GLY A 62 67.16 2.98 28.45
CA GLY A 62 67.84 2.13 29.43
C GLY A 62 67.08 0.90 29.95
N GLU A 63 65.80 0.71 29.59
CA GLU A 63 65.01 -0.48 29.96
C GLU A 63 64.70 -1.32 28.71
N PRO A 64 65.29 -2.53 28.56
CA PRO A 64 64.99 -3.40 27.42
C PRO A 64 63.63 -4.09 27.58
N PHE A 65 62.82 -4.08 26.52
CA PHE A 65 61.63 -4.93 26.41
C PHE A 65 62.04 -6.31 25.91
N VAL A 66 61.70 -7.36 26.64
CA VAL A 66 62.04 -8.74 26.29
C VAL A 66 60.76 -9.55 26.09
N ALA A 67 60.64 -10.21 24.94
CA ALA A 67 59.53 -11.11 24.64
C ALA A 67 60.01 -12.41 24.00
N THR A 68 59.38 -13.52 24.37
CA THR A 68 59.57 -14.80 23.69
C THR A 68 58.64 -14.89 22.48
N VAL A 69 59.22 -15.17 21.32
CA VAL A 69 58.54 -15.25 20.03
C VAL A 69 58.66 -16.68 19.50
N ARG A 70 57.53 -17.28 19.13
CA ARG A 70 57.46 -18.59 18.47
C ARG A 70 56.59 -18.47 17.23
N VAL A 71 57.05 -19.04 16.12
CA VAL A 71 56.26 -19.20 14.88
C VAL A 71 55.88 -20.67 14.77
N SER A 72 54.59 -21.00 14.69
CA SER A 72 54.14 -22.38 14.58
C SER A 72 54.01 -22.84 13.13
N ALA A 73 54.57 -24.01 12.79
CA ALA A 73 54.36 -24.60 11.46
C ALA A 73 52.88 -24.85 11.18
N GLN A 74 52.17 -25.36 12.19
CA GLN A 74 50.76 -25.73 12.10
C GLN A 74 49.83 -24.52 12.24
N ALA A 75 49.99 -23.71 13.28
CA ALA A 75 49.03 -22.64 13.59
C ALA A 75 49.24 -21.36 12.76
N ASP A 76 50.45 -21.12 12.24
CA ASP A 76 50.74 -19.95 11.39
C ASP A 76 50.87 -20.32 9.91
N GLY A 77 50.81 -21.61 9.57
CA GLY A 77 50.91 -22.10 8.19
C GLY A 77 52.29 -21.84 7.56
N VAL A 78 53.33 -21.78 8.38
CA VAL A 78 54.72 -21.51 7.99
C VAL A 78 55.53 -22.80 8.09
N GLY A 79 55.40 -23.68 7.10
CA GLY A 79 56.08 -24.99 7.07
C GLY A 79 57.55 -24.96 6.64
N ALA A 80 58.11 -23.78 6.36
CA ALA A 80 59.50 -23.59 5.94
C ALA A 80 60.10 -22.37 6.65
N PRO A 81 61.44 -22.29 6.82
CA PRO A 81 62.07 -21.19 7.55
C PRO A 81 61.77 -19.83 6.91
N LEU A 82 61.40 -18.84 7.73
CA LEU A 82 61.19 -17.46 7.29
C LEU A 82 62.55 -16.80 7.06
N GLN A 83 62.89 -16.59 5.80
CA GLN A 83 64.09 -15.88 5.39
C GLN A 83 63.87 -14.37 5.43
N ARG A 84 64.93 -13.61 5.77
CA ARG A 84 64.91 -12.14 5.85
C ARG A 84 63.79 -11.60 6.76
N PRO A 85 63.76 -12.02 8.04
CA PRO A 85 62.68 -11.65 8.94
C PRO A 85 62.66 -10.13 9.16
N ARG A 86 61.46 -9.57 9.10
CA ARG A 86 61.16 -8.16 9.33
C ARG A 86 60.14 -8.06 10.45
N PHE A 87 60.53 -7.39 11.53
CA PHE A 87 59.66 -7.10 12.66
C PHE A 87 59.08 -5.70 12.50
N THR A 88 57.76 -5.60 12.44
CA THR A 88 57.05 -4.32 12.30
C THR A 88 56.31 -4.01 13.58
N LEU A 89 56.66 -2.90 14.20
CA LEU A 89 55.92 -2.32 15.32
C LEU A 89 54.67 -1.62 14.76
N ASN A 90 53.49 -1.93 15.29
CA ASN A 90 52.24 -1.38 14.80
C ASN A 90 51.68 -0.31 15.76
N TYR A 91 50.96 0.66 15.20
CA TYR A 91 50.34 1.77 15.94
C TYR A 91 51.34 2.47 16.88
N VAL A 92 52.48 2.88 16.32
CA VAL A 92 53.61 3.44 17.06
C VAL A 92 53.37 4.91 17.43
N GLU A 93 53.60 5.23 18.70
CA GLU A 93 53.70 6.58 19.25
C GLU A 93 55.14 6.85 19.72
N GLY A 94 55.65 8.06 19.51
CA GLY A 94 57.04 8.43 19.80
C GLY A 94 58.01 8.08 18.67
N GLU A 95 59.25 8.53 18.78
CA GLU A 95 60.30 8.29 17.78
C GLU A 95 61.68 8.16 18.43
N GLY A 96 62.49 7.21 17.95
CA GLY A 96 63.82 6.97 18.49
C GLY A 96 64.59 5.84 17.81
N LEU A 97 65.89 5.76 18.07
CA LEU A 97 66.77 4.69 17.59
C LEU A 97 66.60 3.44 18.46
N VAL A 98 66.01 2.39 17.90
CA VAL A 98 65.79 1.10 18.58
C VAL A 98 66.82 0.08 18.11
N GLN A 99 67.48 -0.58 19.07
CA GLN A 99 68.26 -1.78 18.83
C GLN A 99 67.41 -3.00 19.12
N VAL A 100 67.40 -3.97 18.20
CA VAL A 100 66.72 -5.24 18.37
C VAL A 100 67.73 -6.37 18.29
N ARG A 101 67.79 -7.18 19.34
CA ARG A 101 68.58 -8.40 19.39
C ARG A 101 67.64 -9.59 19.28
N LEU A 102 67.95 -10.51 18.37
CA LEU A 102 67.25 -11.78 18.23
C LEU A 102 68.16 -12.88 18.76
N LEU A 103 67.67 -13.60 19.77
CA LEU A 103 68.40 -14.64 20.49
C LEU A 103 67.65 -15.97 20.36
N GLU A 104 68.37 -17.09 20.34
CA GLU A 104 67.77 -18.41 20.52
C GLU A 104 67.33 -18.58 21.99
N ALA A 105 66.06 -18.87 22.28
CA ALA A 105 65.55 -18.79 23.66
C ALA A 105 66.20 -19.82 24.63
N PRO A 106 66.43 -21.09 24.25
CA PRO A 106 67.07 -22.06 25.14
C PRO A 106 68.54 -21.77 25.49
N THR A 107 69.31 -21.22 24.53
CA THR A 107 70.78 -21.03 24.67
C THR A 107 71.17 -19.58 24.95
N GLN A 108 70.24 -18.64 24.73
CA GLN A 108 70.49 -17.18 24.71
C GLN A 108 71.61 -16.78 23.73
N ALA A 109 71.88 -17.61 22.70
CA ALA A 109 72.85 -17.30 21.66
C ALA A 109 72.32 -16.22 20.73
N GLU A 110 73.12 -15.18 20.45
CA GLU A 110 72.74 -14.08 19.57
C GLU A 110 72.75 -14.52 18.11
N LEU A 111 71.58 -14.47 17.48
CA LEU A 111 71.37 -14.84 16.08
C LEU A 111 71.52 -13.64 15.15
N GLY A 112 71.22 -12.44 15.65
CA GLY A 112 71.45 -11.20 14.91
C GLY A 112 71.06 -9.96 15.70
N VAL A 113 71.62 -8.81 15.30
CA VAL A 113 71.32 -7.49 15.85
C VAL A 113 71.01 -6.52 14.71
N ALA A 114 69.92 -5.79 14.85
CA ALA A 114 69.55 -4.71 13.93
C ALA A 114 69.33 -3.41 14.70
N ARG A 115 69.64 -2.28 14.08
CA ARG A 115 69.36 -0.94 14.61
C ARG A 115 68.57 -0.18 13.57
N GLN A 116 67.47 0.42 13.98
CA GLN A 116 66.58 1.15 13.09
C GLN A 116 65.99 2.35 13.84
N HIS A 117 65.89 3.48 13.15
CA HIS A 117 65.10 4.60 13.66
C HIS A 117 63.63 4.26 13.49
N ILE A 118 62.90 4.18 14.60
CA ILE A 118 61.50 3.79 14.67
C ILE A 118 60.67 5.01 14.98
N GLY A 119 59.63 5.22 14.19
CA GLY A 119 58.61 6.23 14.40
C GLY A 119 57.38 5.92 13.56
N PRO A 120 56.36 6.80 13.57
CA PRO A 120 55.11 6.58 12.83
C PRO A 120 55.30 6.39 11.32
N ALA A 121 56.37 6.95 10.74
CA ALA A 121 56.68 6.85 9.31
C ALA A 121 57.55 5.63 8.93
N ALA A 122 58.25 5.03 9.88
CA ALA A 122 59.14 3.89 9.65
C ALA A 122 59.17 3.01 10.91
N SER A 123 58.48 1.87 10.88
CA SER A 123 58.31 1.00 12.05
C SER A 123 58.79 -0.43 11.84
N THR A 124 59.44 -0.71 10.70
CA THR A 124 59.90 -2.04 10.31
C THR A 124 61.41 -2.19 10.48
N ILE A 125 61.82 -3.28 11.11
CA ILE A 125 63.20 -3.63 11.44
C ILE A 125 63.54 -4.92 10.71
N ALA A 126 64.44 -4.84 9.73
CA ALA A 126 64.84 -5.97 8.90
C ALA A 126 66.14 -6.60 9.39
N PHE A 127 66.17 -7.93 9.48
CA PHE A 127 67.38 -8.70 9.74
C PHE A 127 67.91 -9.33 8.46
N ASN A 128 69.21 -9.22 8.24
CA ASN A 128 69.91 -9.84 7.11
C ASN A 128 70.67 -11.08 7.59
N GLY A 129 70.58 -12.17 6.83
CA GLY A 129 71.34 -13.41 7.12
C GLY A 129 70.80 -14.25 8.29
N VAL A 130 69.61 -13.94 8.79
CA VAL A 130 68.93 -14.70 9.86
C VAL A 130 67.71 -15.42 9.27
N ALA A 131 67.46 -16.65 9.73
CA ALA A 131 66.26 -17.41 9.41
C ALA A 131 65.50 -17.76 10.69
N ILE A 132 64.18 -17.61 10.67
CA ILE A 132 63.30 -18.04 11.77
C ILE A 132 62.75 -19.41 11.41
N GLU A 133 63.23 -20.42 12.12
CA GLU A 133 62.78 -21.80 12.01
C GLU A 133 61.39 -21.96 12.66
N PRO A 134 60.46 -22.66 12.01
CA PRO A 134 59.17 -22.93 12.61
C PRO A 134 59.29 -23.87 13.81
N ASP A 135 58.39 -23.69 14.77
CA ASP A 135 58.26 -24.38 16.04
C ASP A 135 59.44 -24.21 17.03
N ALA A 136 60.42 -23.35 16.72
CA ALA A 136 61.49 -22.93 17.63
C ALA A 136 61.13 -21.66 18.42
N ASP A 137 61.66 -21.55 19.64
CA ASP A 137 61.45 -20.41 20.53
C ASP A 137 62.63 -19.42 20.44
N TYR A 138 62.32 -18.15 20.19
CA TYR A 138 63.27 -17.05 20.08
C TYR A 138 63.03 -16.03 21.19
N THR A 139 64.09 -15.40 21.70
CA THR A 139 63.97 -14.24 22.60
C THR A 139 64.27 -12.97 21.80
N LEU A 140 63.33 -12.04 21.82
CA LEU A 140 63.44 -10.74 21.18
C LEU A 140 63.66 -9.67 22.25
N GLU A 141 64.80 -8.98 22.18
CA GLU A 141 65.15 -7.89 23.09
C GLU A 141 65.17 -6.57 22.32
N LEU A 142 64.29 -5.63 22.69
CA LEU A 142 64.21 -4.28 22.11
C LEU A 142 64.74 -3.26 23.13
N THR A 143 65.73 -2.47 22.74
CA THR A 143 66.31 -1.41 23.58
C THR A 143 66.23 -0.06 22.86
N LEU A 144 65.64 0.95 23.50
CA LEU A 144 65.71 2.32 23.02
C LEU A 144 67.08 2.92 23.36
N LEU A 145 67.87 3.21 22.32
CA LEU A 145 69.22 3.76 22.47
C LEU A 145 69.23 5.28 22.56
N ASP A 146 68.34 5.95 21.84
CA ASP A 146 68.25 7.40 21.72
C ASP A 146 66.84 7.82 21.24
N GLY A 147 66.32 8.97 21.67
CA GLY A 147 64.99 9.48 21.31
C GLY A 147 63.93 9.45 22.43
N ASP A 148 62.68 9.74 22.07
CA ASP A 148 61.53 9.79 22.99
C ASP A 148 61.01 8.38 23.33
N SER A 149 60.21 8.23 24.40
CA SER A 149 59.63 6.93 24.73
C SER A 149 58.74 6.43 23.61
N ILE A 150 59.00 5.20 23.15
CA ILE A 150 58.24 4.58 22.06
C ILE A 150 57.19 3.65 22.65
N ARG A 151 55.95 3.77 22.17
CA ARG A 151 54.87 2.84 22.49
C ARG A 151 54.30 2.23 21.22
N ALA A 152 54.21 0.90 21.17
CA ALA A 152 53.45 0.19 20.15
C ALA A 152 52.30 -0.57 20.82
N ARG A 153 51.14 -0.63 20.18
CA ARG A 153 49.95 -1.29 20.73
C ARG A 153 49.36 -2.26 19.72
N THR A 154 48.56 -3.20 20.20
CA THR A 154 47.77 -4.10 19.36
C THR A 154 46.54 -3.41 18.77
N SER A 155 45.93 -4.05 17.78
CA SER A 155 44.62 -3.64 17.25
C SER A 155 43.52 -3.80 18.30
N VAL A 156 42.61 -2.83 18.29
CA VAL A 156 41.34 -2.86 19.04
C VAL A 156 40.25 -3.42 18.14
N ILE A 157 39.69 -4.56 18.53
CA ILE A 157 38.60 -5.22 17.79
C ILE A 157 37.28 -4.96 18.52
N ALA A 158 36.40 -4.21 17.87
CA ALA A 158 35.05 -3.94 18.33
C ALA A 158 34.10 -5.07 17.88
N ASN A 159 33.80 -5.99 18.80
CA ASN A 159 32.71 -6.96 18.67
C ASN A 159 31.37 -6.33 19.10
N GLN A 160 30.25 -7.05 18.89
CA GLN A 160 28.92 -6.56 19.22
C GLN A 160 28.34 -7.23 20.48
N HIS A 161 27.68 -6.43 21.31
CA HIS A 161 27.02 -6.88 22.53
C HIS A 161 25.95 -7.94 22.26
N PHE A 162 25.97 -9.05 22.99
CA PHE A 162 25.10 -10.23 22.81
C PHE A 162 25.32 -11.05 21.53
N ASP A 163 26.44 -10.87 20.82
CA ASP A 163 26.95 -11.86 19.84
C ASP A 163 28.10 -12.69 20.43
N GLU A 164 28.48 -13.76 19.72
CA GLU A 164 29.71 -14.47 20.02
C GLU A 164 30.94 -13.63 19.59
N GLY A 165 31.75 -13.16 20.54
CA GLY A 165 32.96 -12.41 20.22
C GLY A 165 33.99 -13.26 19.47
N ILE A 166 34.48 -12.76 18.34
CA ILE A 166 35.57 -13.39 17.56
C ILE A 166 36.79 -12.45 17.50
N PRO A 167 38.03 -12.98 17.36
CA PRO A 167 38.38 -14.35 16.97
C PRO A 167 38.21 -15.38 18.10
N PHE A 168 37.80 -16.60 17.72
CA PHE A 168 37.70 -17.74 18.64
C PHE A 168 39.07 -18.26 19.09
N ARG A 169 39.06 -19.00 20.21
CA ARG A 169 40.21 -19.78 20.68
C ARG A 169 40.35 -21.04 19.83
N ILE A 170 41.23 -20.98 18.84
CA ILE A 170 41.48 -22.08 17.89
C ILE A 170 42.99 -22.23 17.69
N GLU A 171 43.45 -23.46 17.42
CA GLU A 171 44.85 -23.74 17.07
C GLU A 171 45.87 -23.23 18.11
N GLY A 172 45.49 -23.24 19.39
CA GLY A 172 46.34 -22.77 20.49
C GLY A 172 46.44 -21.24 20.61
N LYS A 173 45.74 -20.47 19.76
CA LYS A 173 45.70 -19.01 19.82
C LYS A 173 44.53 -18.54 20.70
N ASP A 174 44.79 -17.59 21.60
CA ASP A 174 43.77 -16.90 22.40
C ASP A 174 43.74 -15.41 22.05
N GLY A 175 42.76 -15.02 21.22
CA GLY A 175 42.60 -13.69 20.66
C GLY A 175 42.61 -12.59 21.71
N PHE A 176 41.61 -12.56 22.59
CA PHE A 176 41.50 -11.53 23.62
C PHE A 176 42.35 -11.81 24.86
N GLY A 177 42.95 -13.00 24.97
CA GLY A 177 43.97 -13.31 25.97
C GLY A 177 45.31 -12.61 25.67
N TRP A 178 45.87 -12.85 24.47
CA TRP A 178 47.26 -12.51 24.15
C TRP A 178 47.48 -11.69 22.89
N TYR A 179 46.54 -11.66 21.95
CA TYR A 179 46.76 -11.01 20.64
C TYR A 179 46.15 -9.61 20.58
N TYR A 180 44.85 -9.49 20.84
CA TYR A 180 44.06 -8.29 20.58
C TYR A 180 43.39 -7.77 21.84
N ARG A 181 42.94 -6.52 21.77
CA ARG A 181 42.19 -5.86 22.84
C ARG A 181 40.74 -5.64 22.39
N GLY A 182 39.79 -5.85 23.29
CA GLY A 182 38.41 -5.37 23.11
C GLY A 182 38.33 -3.86 23.38
N LEU A 183 37.12 -3.28 23.29
CA LEU A 183 36.92 -1.88 23.63
C LEU A 183 37.18 -1.65 25.14
N SER A 184 37.74 -0.50 25.50
CA SER A 184 37.82 -0.06 26.91
C SER A 184 36.87 1.10 27.21
N SER A 185 36.41 1.77 26.15
CA SER A 185 35.40 2.84 26.20
C SER A 185 33.99 2.36 26.52
N THR A 186 33.76 1.04 26.57
CA THR A 186 32.45 0.46 26.89
C THR A 186 32.54 -0.49 28.09
N PRO A 187 31.47 -0.62 28.92
CA PRO A 187 31.49 -1.43 30.13
C PRO A 187 31.80 -2.92 29.92
N TRP A 188 31.43 -3.47 28.76
CA TRP A 188 31.53 -4.90 28.46
C TRP A 188 32.57 -5.24 27.39
N GLY A 189 33.30 -4.23 26.89
CA GLY A 189 34.32 -4.39 25.86
C GLY A 189 33.82 -4.62 24.45
N ASP A 190 32.51 -4.49 24.23
CA ASP A 190 31.80 -4.63 22.97
C ASP A 190 30.96 -3.37 22.65
N MET A 191 30.45 -3.30 21.42
CA MET A 191 29.58 -2.23 20.95
C MET A 191 28.16 -2.40 21.53
N PRO A 192 27.61 -1.40 22.25
CA PRO A 192 26.34 -1.53 22.98
C PRO A 192 25.11 -1.35 22.07
N VAL A 193 25.03 -2.13 20.99
CA VAL A 193 24.04 -1.93 19.91
C VAL A 193 22.58 -2.14 20.33
N TYR A 194 22.31 -2.93 21.38
CA TYR A 194 20.96 -3.15 21.93
C TYR A 194 20.56 -2.21 23.08
N ASN A 195 21.48 -1.37 23.57
CA ASN A 195 21.09 -0.34 24.53
C ASN A 195 20.08 0.61 23.87
N GLU A 196 19.20 1.25 24.64
CA GLU A 196 18.29 2.23 24.06
C GLU A 196 19.07 3.36 23.38
N ASP A 197 18.54 3.88 22.28
CA ASP A 197 19.12 5.05 21.64
C ASP A 197 18.80 6.30 22.47
N ASP A 198 19.83 6.81 23.14
CA ASP A 198 19.81 8.02 23.97
C ASP A 198 21.15 8.78 23.85
N PRO A 199 21.24 10.01 24.38
CA PRO A 199 22.49 10.78 24.33
C PRO A 199 23.68 10.07 24.99
N ALA A 200 23.48 9.22 26.00
CA ALA A 200 24.56 8.50 26.64
C ALA A 200 25.15 7.43 25.71
N LYS A 201 24.30 6.70 24.98
CA LYS A 201 24.73 5.74 23.96
C LYS A 201 25.45 6.44 22.80
N TYR A 202 25.02 7.64 22.41
CA TYR A 202 25.71 8.44 21.39
C TYR A 202 27.17 8.74 21.79
N GLU A 203 27.39 9.24 23.00
CA GLU A 203 28.75 9.49 23.52
C GLU A 203 29.58 8.21 23.65
N MET A 204 28.93 7.08 23.97
CA MET A 204 29.60 5.77 23.93
C MET A 204 29.98 5.35 22.52
N PHE A 205 29.11 5.55 21.52
CA PHE A 205 29.40 5.23 20.12
C PHE A 205 30.56 6.07 19.59
N LEU A 206 30.61 7.36 19.90
CA LEU A 206 31.74 8.22 19.52
C LEU A 206 33.06 7.66 20.05
N ARG A 207 33.16 7.45 21.36
CA ARG A 207 34.39 6.95 22.00
C ARG A 207 34.78 5.56 21.51
N ALA A 208 33.80 4.67 21.33
CA ALA A 208 34.06 3.30 20.85
C ALA A 208 34.57 3.28 19.41
N LEU A 209 34.00 4.11 18.53
CA LEU A 209 34.45 4.21 17.15
C LEU A 209 35.79 4.93 17.03
N ASP A 210 36.07 5.92 17.88
CA ASP A 210 37.39 6.57 17.97
C ASP A 210 38.47 5.56 18.40
N GLU A 211 38.13 4.63 19.30
CA GLU A 211 39.03 3.61 19.82
C GLU A 211 39.23 2.41 18.87
N ALA A 212 38.20 1.98 18.13
CA ALA A 212 38.22 0.74 17.34
C ALA A 212 39.11 0.82 16.09
N ASP A 213 40.02 -0.13 15.88
CA ASP A 213 40.75 -0.26 14.60
C ASP A 213 40.01 -1.17 13.62
N TYR A 214 39.30 -2.17 14.15
CA TYR A 214 38.45 -3.09 13.39
C TYR A 214 37.08 -3.22 14.03
N ILE A 215 36.03 -3.27 13.21
CA ILE A 215 34.66 -3.57 13.62
C ILE A 215 34.28 -4.92 13.02
N VAL A 216 33.81 -5.83 13.87
CA VAL A 216 33.41 -7.17 13.44
C VAL A 216 31.92 -7.36 13.66
N LEU A 217 31.19 -7.56 12.56
CA LEU A 217 29.79 -8.00 12.58
C LEU A 217 29.80 -9.51 12.38
N ASN A 218 29.70 -10.27 13.46
CA ASN A 218 29.78 -11.72 13.41
C ASN A 218 28.59 -12.35 12.64
N SER A 219 27.40 -11.78 12.77
CA SER A 219 26.17 -12.33 12.19
C SER A 219 25.19 -11.23 11.79
N ASN A 220 24.09 -11.61 11.11
CA ASN A 220 22.96 -10.73 10.83
C ASN A 220 22.02 -10.51 12.03
N ARG A 221 22.31 -11.07 13.20
CA ARG A 221 21.49 -10.93 14.42
C ARG A 221 21.17 -9.47 14.72
N HIS A 222 22.18 -8.62 14.78
CA HIS A 222 22.03 -7.24 15.25
C HIS A 222 21.48 -6.32 14.16
N TYR A 223 22.16 -6.23 13.01
CA TYR A 223 21.71 -5.33 11.94
C TYR A 223 20.40 -5.79 11.29
N GLY A 224 20.04 -7.08 11.39
CA GLY A 224 18.72 -7.59 11.00
C GLY A 224 17.63 -7.22 12.01
N SER A 225 17.82 -7.55 13.29
CA SER A 225 16.78 -7.32 14.32
C SER A 225 16.54 -5.83 14.62
N VAL A 226 17.60 -5.01 14.69
CA VAL A 226 17.50 -3.56 14.95
C VAL A 226 16.78 -2.85 13.80
N ALA A 227 16.97 -3.30 12.56
CA ALA A 227 16.26 -2.74 11.40
C ALA A 227 14.75 -2.99 11.41
N ARG A 228 14.28 -4.03 12.12
CA ARG A 228 12.85 -4.29 12.30
C ARG A 228 12.19 -3.34 13.30
N LEU A 229 12.98 -2.65 14.13
CA LEU A 229 12.52 -1.71 15.17
C LEU A 229 13.08 -0.29 14.96
N PRO A 230 12.83 0.35 13.80
CA PRO A 230 13.48 1.61 13.45
C PRO A 230 13.08 2.77 14.37
N TRP A 231 11.90 2.70 15.01
CA TRP A 231 11.46 3.70 15.98
C TRP A 231 12.05 3.50 17.38
N ARG A 232 12.55 2.30 17.70
CA ARG A 232 13.26 2.07 18.97
C ARG A 232 14.75 2.39 18.84
N PHE A 233 15.31 2.07 17.69
CA PHE A 233 16.75 2.16 17.43
C PHE A 233 17.09 3.02 16.19
N PRO A 234 16.62 4.29 16.10
CA PRO A 234 16.84 5.14 14.92
C PRO A 234 18.33 5.47 14.70
N MET A 235 19.07 5.80 15.77
CA MET A 235 20.50 6.12 15.71
C MET A 235 21.34 4.88 15.41
N THR A 236 21.01 3.73 15.99
CA THR A 236 21.73 2.48 15.70
C THR A 236 21.50 2.02 14.25
N ASN A 237 20.30 2.22 13.70
CA ASN A 237 20.05 1.99 12.28
C ASN A 237 20.87 2.94 11.39
N ALA A 238 21.03 4.21 11.79
CA ALA A 238 21.90 5.15 11.10
C ALA A 238 23.37 4.72 11.16
N TYR A 239 23.84 4.20 12.30
CA TYR A 239 25.17 3.63 12.45
C TYR A 239 25.43 2.49 11.46
N TYR A 240 24.54 1.50 11.37
CA TYR A 240 24.73 0.40 10.41
C TYR A 240 24.71 0.88 8.97
N ARG A 241 23.82 1.81 8.62
CA ARG A 241 23.77 2.40 7.28
C ARG A 241 25.09 3.08 6.92
N ALA A 242 25.59 3.93 7.81
CA ALA A 242 26.82 4.69 7.59
C ALA A 242 28.07 3.78 7.59
N LEU A 243 28.11 2.75 8.45
CA LEU A 243 29.19 1.77 8.46
C LEU A 243 29.24 0.96 7.15
N MET A 244 28.11 0.38 6.76
CA MET A 244 28.03 -0.46 5.55
C MET A 244 28.17 0.35 4.26
N GLY A 245 27.80 1.64 4.28
CA GLY A 245 28.03 2.60 3.22
C GLY A 245 29.47 3.13 3.13
N GLY A 246 30.31 2.88 4.14
CA GLY A 246 31.67 3.42 4.23
C GLY A 246 31.75 4.90 4.66
N GLU A 247 30.63 5.51 5.05
CA GLU A 247 30.51 6.93 5.39
C GLU A 247 31.20 7.29 6.72
N LEU A 248 31.45 6.30 7.58
CA LEU A 248 32.15 6.51 8.85
C LEU A 248 33.68 6.52 8.72
N GLY A 249 34.24 6.26 7.53
CA GLY A 249 35.68 6.08 7.36
C GLY A 249 36.18 4.68 7.75
N PHE A 250 35.30 3.68 7.68
CA PHE A 250 35.63 2.26 7.80
C PHE A 250 35.36 1.56 6.46
N ALA A 251 36.27 0.69 6.03
CA ALA A 251 36.13 -0.07 4.78
C ALA A 251 35.95 -1.56 5.06
N LEU A 252 35.05 -2.22 4.32
CA LEU A 252 34.91 -3.68 4.37
C LEU A 252 36.18 -4.33 3.81
N VAL A 253 36.81 -5.22 4.59
CA VAL A 253 38.05 -5.92 4.21
C VAL A 253 37.86 -7.44 4.10
N ALA A 254 36.85 -8.00 4.78
CA ALA A 254 36.49 -9.40 4.65
C ALA A 254 34.97 -9.65 4.78
N ASP A 255 34.44 -10.60 4.00
CA ASP A 255 33.02 -10.98 3.94
C ASP A 255 32.87 -12.51 3.77
N PHE A 256 32.56 -13.19 4.86
CA PHE A 256 32.41 -14.64 4.91
C PHE A 256 30.93 -15.02 5.03
N TYR A 257 30.40 -15.75 4.04
CA TYR A 257 29.03 -16.27 4.06
C TYR A 257 28.94 -17.63 3.34
N ARG A 258 27.95 -18.45 3.71
CA ARG A 258 27.59 -19.67 2.96
C ARG A 258 26.08 -19.78 2.80
N PHE A 259 25.53 -19.11 1.79
CA PHE A 259 24.11 -19.23 1.47
C PHE A 259 23.79 -20.57 0.76
N PRO A 260 22.55 -21.09 0.89
CA PRO A 260 22.07 -22.22 0.12
C PRO A 260 22.34 -22.03 -1.38
N ARG A 261 22.80 -23.07 -2.08
CA ARG A 261 23.22 -22.94 -3.48
C ARG A 261 23.08 -24.19 -4.32
N ILE A 262 22.90 -24.00 -5.63
CA ILE A 262 22.97 -25.06 -6.63
C ILE A 262 23.86 -24.58 -7.79
N GLY A 263 25.05 -25.16 -7.91
CA GLY A 263 26.03 -24.71 -8.89
C GLY A 263 26.36 -23.23 -8.68
N PRO A 264 26.26 -22.37 -9.71
CA PRO A 264 26.52 -20.94 -9.58
C PRO A 264 25.38 -20.15 -8.95
N PHE A 265 24.18 -20.74 -8.83
CA PHE A 265 22.98 -20.06 -8.32
C PHE A 265 22.94 -20.09 -6.79
N VAL A 266 22.75 -18.93 -6.18
CA VAL A 266 22.78 -18.74 -4.73
C VAL A 266 21.44 -18.20 -4.25
N PHE A 267 20.84 -18.84 -3.26
CA PHE A 267 19.59 -18.44 -2.63
C PHE A 267 19.93 -17.73 -1.32
N ASN A 268 20.10 -16.41 -1.40
CA ASN A 268 20.41 -15.59 -0.23
C ASN A 268 19.19 -15.54 0.72
N ASP A 269 19.22 -16.39 1.75
CA ASP A 269 18.20 -16.53 2.76
C ASP A 269 18.44 -15.64 4.00
N GLN A 270 19.45 -14.77 3.99
CA GLN A 270 19.76 -13.89 5.12
C GLN A 270 19.29 -12.46 4.90
N GLU A 271 18.93 -11.80 6.00
CA GLU A 271 18.57 -10.38 6.01
C GLU A 271 19.81 -9.51 5.83
N MET A 272 19.73 -8.53 4.94
CA MET A 272 20.71 -7.45 4.79
C MET A 272 19.94 -6.15 4.55
N PRO A 273 19.44 -5.50 5.62
CA PRO A 273 18.53 -4.36 5.48
C PRO A 273 19.20 -3.07 4.96
N GLN A 274 20.50 -2.93 5.20
CA GLN A 274 21.30 -1.79 4.75
C GLN A 274 22.11 -2.16 3.51
N ARG A 275 22.41 -1.18 2.68
CA ARG A 275 23.30 -1.36 1.52
C ARG A 275 24.74 -1.58 1.97
N LEU A 276 25.32 -2.71 1.60
CA LEU A 276 26.74 -3.02 1.83
C LEU A 276 27.61 -2.64 0.62
N VAL A 277 28.50 -1.68 0.79
CA VAL A 277 29.56 -1.37 -0.18
C VAL A 277 30.66 -2.42 -0.05
N ARG A 278 30.92 -3.16 -1.13
CA ARG A 278 31.98 -4.18 -1.21
C ARG A 278 33.09 -3.69 -2.15
N PRO A 279 34.23 -3.19 -1.63
CA PRO A 279 35.38 -2.82 -2.44
C PRO A 279 35.95 -3.99 -3.26
N GLU A 280 36.73 -3.68 -4.30
CA GLU A 280 37.52 -4.70 -5.00
C GLU A 280 38.57 -5.31 -4.06
N GLY A 281 38.78 -6.62 -4.15
CA GLY A 281 39.77 -7.33 -3.32
C GLY A 281 39.30 -7.73 -1.92
N VAL A 282 38.02 -7.52 -1.56
CA VAL A 282 37.44 -8.05 -0.31
C VAL A 282 37.59 -9.57 -0.25
N GLN A 283 38.34 -10.05 0.74
CA GLN A 283 38.59 -11.47 0.95
C GLN A 283 37.35 -12.18 1.50
N GLY A 284 37.20 -13.47 1.20
CA GLY A 284 36.08 -14.29 1.69
C GLY A 284 35.32 -14.98 0.55
N THR A 285 34.03 -15.20 0.74
CA THR A 285 33.25 -16.03 -0.20
C THR A 285 33.06 -15.32 -1.56
N PRO A 286 33.34 -15.98 -2.69
CA PRO A 286 33.05 -15.42 -4.00
C PRO A 286 31.54 -15.17 -4.21
N PRO A 287 31.15 -14.08 -4.90
CA PRO A 287 29.75 -13.87 -5.27
C PRO A 287 29.28 -14.94 -6.26
N GLY A 288 28.08 -15.48 -6.02
CA GLY A 288 27.37 -16.32 -6.99
C GLY A 288 26.27 -15.54 -7.70
N ILE A 289 25.54 -16.20 -8.60
CA ILE A 289 24.35 -15.63 -9.25
C ILE A 289 23.20 -15.68 -8.24
N GLU A 290 22.90 -14.54 -7.62
CA GLU A 290 21.84 -14.45 -6.62
C GLU A 290 20.45 -14.66 -7.26
N VAL A 291 19.68 -15.58 -6.70
CA VAL A 291 18.29 -15.83 -7.04
C VAL A 291 17.42 -15.24 -5.94
N PRO A 292 16.46 -14.35 -6.25
CA PRO A 292 15.54 -13.80 -5.27
C PRO A 292 14.85 -14.91 -4.47
N TYR A 293 15.02 -14.90 -3.15
CA TYR A 293 14.50 -15.94 -2.26
C TYR A 293 13.99 -15.33 -0.95
N PRO A 294 12.91 -15.86 -0.35
CA PRO A 294 12.43 -15.41 0.96
C PRO A 294 13.51 -15.56 2.04
N LYS A 295 13.55 -14.63 2.99
CA LYS A 295 14.51 -14.68 4.10
C LYS A 295 14.10 -15.74 5.12
N ALA A 296 15.07 -16.47 5.65
CA ALA A 296 14.89 -17.47 6.68
C ALA A 296 14.71 -16.81 8.06
N GLU A 297 14.15 -17.57 8.99
CA GLU A 297 14.07 -17.18 10.40
C GLU A 297 15.49 -17.08 11.00
N GLU A 298 15.68 -16.22 12.00
CA GLU A 298 16.99 -15.91 12.60
C GLU A 298 17.75 -17.18 13.01
N ALA A 299 17.06 -18.17 13.60
CA ALA A 299 17.65 -19.41 14.08
C ALA A 299 18.39 -20.21 12.99
N PHE A 300 17.92 -20.15 11.74
CA PHE A 300 18.60 -20.81 10.62
C PHE A 300 19.82 -20.00 10.19
N SER A 301 19.69 -18.68 10.05
CA SER A 301 20.79 -17.84 9.54
C SER A 301 21.94 -17.63 10.53
N VAL A 302 21.65 -17.44 11.82
CA VAL A 302 22.63 -17.01 12.83
C VAL A 302 23.45 -18.18 13.39
N TYR A 303 22.90 -19.39 13.40
CA TYR A 303 23.54 -20.58 13.96
C TYR A 303 24.12 -21.51 12.89
N ASP A 304 23.40 -21.80 11.80
CA ASP A 304 23.89 -22.75 10.79
C ASP A 304 24.94 -22.11 9.87
N HIS A 305 24.73 -20.88 9.40
CA HIS A 305 25.60 -20.25 8.38
C HIS A 305 25.77 -18.73 8.51
N PRO A 306 26.17 -18.19 9.67
CA PRO A 306 26.22 -16.74 9.89
C PRO A 306 27.10 -16.01 8.88
N ARG A 307 26.69 -14.82 8.45
CA ARG A 307 27.54 -13.94 7.64
C ARG A 307 28.42 -13.05 8.52
N VAL A 308 29.74 -13.21 8.41
CA VAL A 308 30.72 -12.40 9.13
C VAL A 308 31.25 -11.29 8.23
N LEU A 309 31.13 -10.04 8.68
CA LEU A 309 31.68 -8.85 8.01
C LEU A 309 32.75 -8.22 8.90
N ILE A 310 33.91 -7.91 8.31
CA ILE A 310 35.01 -7.26 9.01
C ILE A 310 35.31 -5.93 8.33
N PHE A 311 35.24 -4.85 9.08
CA PHE A 311 35.55 -3.49 8.64
C PHE A 311 36.83 -2.99 9.30
N GLN A 312 37.69 -2.35 8.54
CA GLN A 312 38.93 -1.74 9.01
C GLN A 312 38.81 -0.21 9.00
N LYS A 313 39.28 0.45 10.07
CA LYS A 313 39.39 1.91 10.13
C LYS A 313 40.38 2.40 9.08
N THR A 314 39.97 3.40 8.32
CA THR A 314 40.78 4.02 7.27
C THR A 314 41.34 5.38 7.73
N PRO A 315 42.36 5.92 7.05
CA PRO A 315 42.83 7.30 7.32
C PRO A 315 41.76 8.38 7.12
N ALA A 316 40.65 8.07 6.45
CA ALA A 316 39.54 9.00 6.28
C ALA A 316 38.62 9.10 7.51
N TYR A 317 38.78 8.22 8.50
CA TYR A 317 38.00 8.26 9.74
C TYR A 317 38.16 9.58 10.49
N SER A 318 37.06 10.11 11.02
CA SER A 318 37.07 11.18 12.02
C SER A 318 35.82 11.14 12.89
N SER A 319 35.91 11.60 14.13
CA SER A 319 34.75 11.70 15.04
C SER A 319 33.67 12.63 14.46
N ALA A 320 34.05 13.61 13.62
CA ALA A 320 33.14 14.49 12.91
C ALA A 320 32.25 13.74 11.89
N LEU A 321 32.78 12.72 11.21
CA LEU A 321 31.98 11.86 10.32
C LEU A 321 30.91 11.10 11.11
N VAL A 322 31.30 10.53 12.25
CA VAL A 322 30.38 9.81 13.14
C VAL A 322 29.30 10.74 13.68
N ALA A 323 29.70 11.91 14.20
CA ALA A 323 28.78 12.93 14.68
C ALA A 323 27.80 13.39 13.58
N ARG A 324 28.27 13.58 12.35
CA ARG A 324 27.42 13.94 11.20
C ARG A 324 26.37 12.86 10.89
N ALA A 325 26.75 11.58 10.97
CA ALA A 325 25.85 10.46 10.67
C ALA A 325 24.83 10.20 11.78
N LEU A 326 25.21 10.39 13.05
CA LEU A 326 24.41 9.94 14.20
C LEU A 326 23.68 11.07 14.94
N SER A 327 24.25 12.28 15.00
CA SER A 327 23.64 13.41 15.73
C SER A 327 22.20 13.74 15.32
N PRO A 328 21.76 13.57 14.05
CA PRO A 328 20.36 13.82 13.69
C PRO A 328 19.35 12.94 14.46
N TYR A 329 19.81 11.82 15.03
CA TYR A 329 18.97 10.82 15.67
C TYR A 329 19.09 10.79 17.21
N VAL A 330 19.93 11.63 17.81
CA VAL A 330 20.21 11.64 19.26
C VAL A 330 18.99 12.08 20.07
N ASP A 331 18.34 13.15 19.63
CA ASP A 331 17.15 13.71 20.30
C ASP A 331 15.84 13.12 19.78
N VAL A 332 15.89 12.08 18.92
CA VAL A 332 14.69 11.47 18.38
C VAL A 332 14.04 10.61 19.45
N ARG A 333 12.77 10.86 19.71
CA ARG A 333 11.99 10.08 20.67
C ARG A 333 11.93 8.61 20.23
N THR A 334 12.43 7.72 21.08
CA THR A 334 12.37 6.28 20.84
C THR A 334 11.03 5.69 21.30
N VAL A 335 10.59 4.64 20.58
CA VAL A 335 9.33 3.94 20.84
C VAL A 335 9.63 2.51 21.25
N ARG A 336 9.32 2.16 22.50
CA ARG A 336 9.39 0.77 22.97
C ARG A 336 8.15 0.00 22.50
N GLN A 337 8.37 -1.00 21.65
CA GLN A 337 7.32 -1.89 21.16
C GLN A 337 7.56 -3.32 21.68
N THR A 338 6.47 -4.02 21.98
CA THR A 338 6.48 -5.47 22.17
C THR A 338 6.62 -6.19 20.83
N ALA A 339 7.01 -7.47 20.83
CA ALA A 339 7.10 -8.27 19.60
C ALA A 339 5.77 -8.31 18.82
N PHE A 340 4.63 -8.33 19.51
CA PHE A 340 3.31 -8.30 18.88
C PHE A 340 3.04 -6.94 18.21
N GLN A 341 3.38 -5.83 18.87
CA GLN A 341 3.25 -4.48 18.28
C GLN A 341 4.15 -4.29 17.06
N ALA A 342 5.39 -4.78 17.12
CA ALA A 342 6.32 -4.76 15.99
C ALA A 342 5.80 -5.62 14.82
N SER A 343 5.21 -6.79 15.10
CA SER A 343 4.60 -7.64 14.08
C SER A 343 3.40 -6.98 13.40
N ASN A 344 2.63 -6.16 14.13
CA ASN A 344 1.51 -5.39 13.60
C ASN A 344 1.94 -4.10 12.88
N THR A 345 3.22 -3.74 12.91
CA THR A 345 3.80 -2.59 12.20
C THR A 345 5.06 -3.00 11.45
N PRO A 346 4.94 -3.82 10.38
CA PRO A 346 6.10 -4.34 9.64
C PRO A 346 7.05 -3.21 9.22
N GLY A 347 8.33 -3.34 9.58
CA GLY A 347 9.37 -2.32 9.29
C GLY A 347 9.09 -0.94 9.91
N GLY A 348 8.26 -0.85 10.95
CA GLY A 348 7.80 0.42 11.50
C GLY A 348 7.01 1.28 10.50
N LEU A 349 6.44 0.68 9.45
CA LEU A 349 5.78 1.41 8.34
C LEU A 349 6.74 2.31 7.54
N LEU A 350 8.06 2.06 7.61
CA LEU A 350 9.08 2.72 6.82
C LEU A 350 9.45 1.88 5.60
N LEU A 351 9.84 2.54 4.51
CA LEU A 351 10.47 1.87 3.37
C LEU A 351 11.87 1.44 3.76
N ASP A 352 12.24 0.21 3.38
CA ASP A 352 13.63 -0.23 3.41
C ASP A 352 14.51 0.62 2.47
N GLN A 353 15.82 0.57 2.70
CA GLN A 353 16.77 1.42 1.98
C GLN A 353 16.74 1.15 0.46
N HIS A 354 16.74 -0.11 0.05
CA HIS A 354 16.71 -0.49 -1.37
C HIS A 354 15.45 0.04 -2.07
N MET A 355 14.29 -0.07 -1.41
CA MET A 355 13.03 0.46 -1.91
C MET A 355 13.11 1.99 -2.05
N ARG A 356 13.61 2.68 -1.02
CA ARG A 356 13.77 4.15 -1.04
C ARG A 356 14.68 4.61 -2.19
N GLU A 357 15.84 3.98 -2.34
CA GLU A 357 16.77 4.26 -3.45
C GLU A 357 16.12 4.01 -4.81
N ALA A 358 15.34 2.93 -4.96
CA ALA A 358 14.61 2.64 -6.20
C ALA A 358 13.50 3.67 -6.51
N GLN A 359 12.86 4.27 -5.48
CA GLN A 359 11.93 5.39 -5.68
C GLN A 359 12.68 6.68 -6.05
N GLN A 360 13.84 6.93 -5.43
CA GLN A 360 14.67 8.11 -5.67
C GLN A 360 15.42 8.07 -7.01
N ALA A 361 15.68 6.90 -7.57
CA ALA A 361 16.34 6.72 -8.87
C ALA A 361 15.40 6.84 -10.09
N GLY A 362 14.10 7.08 -9.87
CA GLY A 362 13.12 7.22 -10.95
C GLY A 362 13.40 8.41 -11.88
N GLY A 363 12.72 8.41 -13.03
CA GLY A 363 12.77 9.53 -13.97
C GLY A 363 12.05 10.79 -13.50
N THR A 364 12.04 11.82 -14.34
CA THR A 364 11.25 13.05 -14.08
C THR A 364 9.76 12.82 -14.32
N TRP A 365 8.88 13.68 -13.77
CA TRP A 365 7.45 13.60 -14.05
C TRP A 365 7.14 13.81 -15.53
N ARG A 366 7.89 14.72 -16.18
CA ARG A 366 7.77 14.99 -17.62
C ARG A 366 8.13 13.81 -18.50
N GLU A 367 9.05 12.94 -18.08
CA GLU A 367 9.34 11.69 -18.78
C GLU A 367 8.19 10.70 -18.69
N LEU A 368 7.52 10.62 -17.53
CA LEU A 368 6.36 9.75 -17.33
C LEU A 368 5.12 10.28 -18.05
N PHE A 369 4.92 11.60 -18.06
CA PHE A 369 3.75 12.27 -18.62
C PHE A 369 4.16 13.44 -19.53
N PRO A 370 4.60 13.16 -20.77
CA PRO A 370 5.12 14.19 -21.66
C PRO A 370 4.01 15.17 -22.07
N ARG A 371 4.07 16.42 -21.60
CA ARG A 371 3.06 17.45 -21.95
C ARG A 371 2.99 17.75 -23.44
N ALA A 372 4.10 17.55 -24.16
CA ALA A 372 4.16 17.71 -25.62
C ALA A 372 3.57 16.51 -26.39
N SER A 373 3.15 15.43 -25.70
CA SER A 373 2.47 14.31 -26.33
C SER A 373 1.15 14.77 -26.96
N PRO A 374 0.77 14.25 -28.16
CA PRO A 374 -0.53 14.55 -28.76
C PRO A 374 -1.72 14.27 -27.85
N LEU A 375 -1.60 13.26 -26.97
CA LEU A 375 -2.64 12.95 -25.98
C LEU A 375 -2.79 14.06 -24.94
N ASN A 376 -1.70 14.70 -24.51
CA ASN A 376 -1.74 15.77 -23.51
C ASN A 376 -2.02 17.16 -24.12
N GLN A 377 -1.86 17.31 -25.43
CA GLN A 377 -2.20 18.55 -26.16
C GLN A 377 -3.67 18.60 -26.63
N SER A 378 -4.32 17.44 -26.80
CA SER A 378 -5.70 17.35 -27.27
C SER A 378 -6.57 16.52 -26.31
N PRO A 379 -7.47 17.17 -25.56
CA PRO A 379 -8.42 16.47 -24.69
C PRO A 379 -9.24 15.41 -25.42
N LEU A 380 -9.61 15.67 -26.68
CA LEU A 380 -10.34 14.70 -27.49
C LEU A 380 -9.51 13.44 -27.79
N LEU A 381 -8.23 13.60 -28.15
CA LEU A 381 -7.36 12.45 -28.38
C LEU A 381 -7.12 11.65 -27.08
N ALA A 382 -6.94 12.33 -25.94
CA ALA A 382 -6.88 11.66 -24.64
C ALA A 382 -8.15 10.84 -24.35
N ILE A 383 -9.34 11.41 -24.54
CA ILE A 383 -10.62 10.71 -24.36
C ILE A 383 -10.70 9.48 -25.27
N LEU A 384 -10.38 9.64 -26.56
CA LEU A 384 -10.48 8.55 -27.54
C LEU A 384 -9.48 7.43 -27.25
N ALA A 385 -8.21 7.76 -26.93
CA ALA A 385 -7.19 6.78 -26.58
C ALA A 385 -7.52 6.05 -25.27
N TRP A 386 -8.02 6.78 -24.27
CA TRP A 386 -8.49 6.22 -23.01
C TRP A 386 -9.63 5.21 -23.23
N LEU A 387 -10.68 5.62 -23.94
CA LEU A 387 -11.79 4.73 -24.28
C LEU A 387 -11.33 3.54 -25.10
N ALA A 388 -10.46 3.72 -26.10
CA ALA A 388 -9.94 2.62 -26.91
C ALA A 388 -9.21 1.57 -26.06
N LEU A 389 -8.40 2.00 -25.07
CA LEU A 389 -7.74 1.08 -24.15
C LEU A 389 -8.77 0.35 -23.26
N ILE A 390 -9.72 1.06 -22.67
CA ILE A 390 -10.76 0.46 -21.83
C ILE A 390 -11.63 -0.53 -22.62
N GLU A 391 -11.97 -0.21 -23.87
CA GLU A 391 -12.70 -1.12 -24.76
C GLU A 391 -11.88 -2.35 -25.14
N ALA A 392 -10.59 -2.18 -25.47
CA ALA A 392 -9.72 -3.31 -25.79
C ALA A 392 -9.60 -4.28 -24.61
N LEU A 393 -9.43 -3.75 -23.38
CA LEU A 393 -9.44 -4.54 -22.15
C LEU A 393 -10.81 -5.18 -21.90
N GLY A 394 -11.90 -4.49 -22.22
CA GLY A 394 -13.26 -5.00 -22.13
C GLY A 394 -13.50 -6.17 -23.08
N VAL A 395 -13.13 -6.06 -24.35
CA VAL A 395 -13.29 -7.13 -25.34
C VAL A 395 -12.46 -8.36 -24.95
N ALA A 396 -11.21 -8.16 -24.55
CA ALA A 396 -10.34 -9.24 -24.05
C ALA A 396 -10.92 -9.88 -22.78
N GLY A 397 -11.37 -9.07 -21.83
CA GLY A 397 -12.01 -9.52 -20.60
C GLY A 397 -13.27 -10.35 -20.87
N PHE A 398 -14.07 -9.97 -21.88
CA PHE A 398 -15.30 -10.69 -22.24
C PHE A 398 -15.00 -12.09 -22.76
N MET A 399 -13.98 -12.24 -23.62
CA MET A 399 -13.58 -13.56 -24.12
C MET A 399 -13.20 -14.52 -22.98
N VAL A 400 -12.50 -14.01 -21.98
CA VAL A 400 -12.11 -14.79 -20.79
C VAL A 400 -13.34 -15.07 -19.91
N LEU A 401 -14.12 -14.06 -19.53
CA LEU A 401 -15.28 -14.22 -18.65
C LEU A 401 -16.33 -15.16 -19.25
N ALA A 402 -16.67 -15.01 -20.52
CA ALA A 402 -17.64 -15.87 -21.19
C ALA A 402 -17.18 -17.33 -21.24
N ALA A 403 -15.87 -17.57 -21.38
CA ALA A 403 -15.30 -18.91 -21.39
C ALA A 403 -15.26 -19.57 -20.01
N VAL A 404 -14.97 -18.82 -18.94
CA VAL A 404 -14.81 -19.38 -17.58
C VAL A 404 -16.13 -19.49 -16.81
N THR A 405 -17.10 -18.63 -17.11
CA THR A 405 -18.41 -18.61 -16.45
C THR A 405 -19.46 -19.50 -17.14
N LYS A 406 -19.12 -20.16 -18.26
CA LYS A 406 -20.03 -21.12 -18.90
C LYS A 406 -20.42 -22.26 -17.97
N ARG A 407 -21.65 -22.77 -18.12
CA ARG A 407 -22.11 -23.95 -17.40
C ARG A 407 -21.43 -25.21 -17.96
N PRO A 408 -21.04 -26.19 -17.12
CA PRO A 408 -20.52 -27.46 -17.62
C PRO A 408 -21.63 -28.21 -18.36
N GLU A 409 -21.32 -28.77 -19.54
CA GLU A 409 -22.23 -29.67 -20.25
C GLU A 409 -22.50 -30.91 -19.38
N SER A 410 -23.76 -31.25 -19.17
CA SER A 410 -24.15 -32.42 -18.40
C SER A 410 -23.68 -33.70 -19.12
N ARG A 411 -22.64 -34.36 -18.59
CA ARG A 411 -22.28 -35.74 -18.95
C ARG A 411 -23.42 -36.67 -18.52
N GLY A 412 -24.43 -36.86 -19.36
CA GLY A 412 -25.58 -37.68 -18.99
C GLY A 412 -26.75 -37.75 -19.97
N GLN A 413 -26.56 -37.40 -21.25
CA GLN A 413 -27.52 -37.79 -22.28
C GLN A 413 -26.95 -39.02 -22.99
N GLY A 414 -27.46 -40.19 -22.63
CA GLY A 414 -27.19 -41.42 -23.36
C GLY A 414 -27.70 -41.35 -24.81
N PRO A 415 -27.30 -42.29 -25.67
CA PRO A 415 -27.57 -42.25 -27.12
C PRO A 415 -29.06 -42.22 -27.53
N ASP A 416 -30.01 -42.39 -26.61
CA ASP A 416 -31.45 -42.50 -26.90
C ASP A 416 -32.23 -41.17 -26.92
N ALA A 417 -31.56 -40.01 -26.79
CA ALA A 417 -32.21 -38.70 -26.95
C ALA A 417 -32.53 -38.32 -28.41
N GLY A 418 -32.49 -39.28 -29.36
CA GLY A 418 -32.80 -39.08 -30.78
C GLY A 418 -34.28 -38.98 -31.13
N ARG A 419 -35.21 -39.05 -30.15
CA ARG A 419 -36.65 -38.98 -30.41
C ARG A 419 -37.40 -38.24 -29.30
N ARG A 420 -37.22 -36.92 -29.19
CA ARG A 420 -38.25 -36.00 -28.71
C ARG A 420 -37.87 -34.57 -29.04
N THR A 421 -38.76 -33.95 -29.79
CA THR A 421 -38.94 -32.52 -30.08
C THR A 421 -37.81 -31.79 -30.79
N GLN A 422 -38.22 -31.19 -31.91
CA GLN A 422 -37.55 -30.12 -32.64
C GLN A 422 -37.44 -28.90 -31.70
N ASP A 423 -36.48 -28.94 -30.77
CA ASP A 423 -36.26 -27.89 -29.78
C ASP A 423 -35.63 -26.67 -30.46
N ASP A 424 -36.28 -25.51 -30.29
CA ASP A 424 -35.83 -24.20 -30.75
C ASP A 424 -34.35 -23.97 -30.41
N PRO A 425 -33.46 -23.63 -31.37
CA PRO A 425 -32.07 -23.30 -31.11
C PRO A 425 -31.87 -22.27 -29.99
N ALA A 426 -32.86 -21.39 -29.76
CA ALA A 426 -32.85 -20.43 -28.67
C ALA A 426 -32.89 -21.09 -27.28
N SER A 427 -33.52 -22.26 -27.14
CA SER A 427 -33.64 -23.00 -25.86
C SER A 427 -32.29 -23.58 -25.38
N HIS A 428 -31.41 -23.96 -26.31
CA HIS A 428 -30.06 -24.46 -26.01
C HIS A 428 -29.13 -23.37 -25.46
N VAL A 429 -29.29 -22.11 -25.89
CA VAL A 429 -28.42 -21.00 -25.48
C VAL A 429 -28.59 -20.63 -24.01
N TRP A 430 -29.81 -20.72 -23.45
CA TRP A 430 -30.07 -20.45 -22.03
C TRP A 430 -29.37 -21.44 -21.08
N ARG A 431 -29.04 -22.64 -21.56
CA ARG A 431 -28.36 -23.67 -20.75
C ARG A 431 -26.84 -23.51 -20.70
N LEU A 432 -26.25 -22.69 -21.58
CA LEU A 432 -24.80 -22.60 -21.74
C LEU A 432 -24.13 -21.48 -20.91
N ALA A 433 -24.82 -20.39 -20.59
CA ALA A 433 -24.24 -19.22 -19.90
C ALA A 433 -24.82 -19.02 -18.49
N SER A 434 -23.95 -18.78 -17.49
CA SER A 434 -24.39 -18.49 -16.12
C SER A 434 -24.86 -17.05 -15.92
N LEU A 435 -24.43 -16.13 -16.79
CA LEU A 435 -24.80 -14.71 -16.85
C LEU A 435 -25.49 -14.44 -18.19
N VAL A 436 -26.46 -13.52 -18.21
CA VAL A 436 -27.34 -13.32 -19.38
C VAL A 436 -26.60 -12.82 -20.63
N ASP A 437 -25.52 -12.07 -20.42
CA ASP A 437 -24.64 -11.48 -21.42
C ASP A 437 -23.26 -12.16 -21.49
N GLY A 438 -23.09 -13.29 -20.79
CA GLY A 438 -21.79 -13.97 -20.62
C GLY A 438 -20.73 -13.17 -19.87
N GLY A 439 -21.12 -12.13 -19.13
CA GLY A 439 -20.21 -11.30 -18.35
C GLY A 439 -19.68 -10.06 -19.09
N TYR A 440 -20.23 -9.70 -20.25
CA TYR A 440 -19.81 -8.51 -21.02
C TYR A 440 -19.88 -7.22 -20.19
N ALA A 441 -20.93 -7.03 -19.40
CA ALA A 441 -21.13 -5.86 -18.55
C ALA A 441 -20.03 -5.66 -17.47
N PHE A 442 -19.31 -6.73 -17.11
CA PHE A 442 -18.21 -6.69 -16.14
C PHE A 442 -16.83 -6.77 -16.81
N ALA A 443 -16.79 -6.91 -18.13
CA ALA A 443 -15.57 -7.26 -18.84
C ALA A 443 -14.52 -6.14 -18.80
N LYS A 444 -14.97 -4.89 -18.84
CA LYS A 444 -14.10 -3.70 -18.74
C LYS A 444 -13.41 -3.60 -17.38
N VAL A 445 -14.16 -3.75 -16.28
CA VAL A 445 -13.58 -3.75 -14.93
C VAL A 445 -12.69 -4.98 -14.71
N PHE A 446 -13.07 -6.14 -15.25
CA PHE A 446 -12.26 -7.36 -15.17
C PHE A 446 -10.94 -7.22 -15.92
N GLY A 447 -10.94 -6.70 -17.16
CA GLY A 447 -9.72 -6.47 -17.93
C GLY A 447 -8.78 -5.48 -17.26
N LEU A 448 -9.34 -4.40 -16.69
CA LEU A 448 -8.59 -3.43 -15.89
C LEU A 448 -7.98 -4.08 -14.64
N LEU A 449 -8.78 -4.84 -13.88
CA LEU A 449 -8.35 -5.57 -12.69
C LEU A 449 -7.20 -6.53 -12.99
N ILE A 450 -7.30 -7.37 -14.02
CA ILE A 450 -6.28 -8.39 -14.30
C ILE A 450 -4.96 -7.75 -14.74
N THR A 451 -5.01 -6.76 -15.61
CA THR A 451 -3.79 -6.10 -16.10
C THR A 451 -3.09 -5.30 -15.00
N SER A 452 -3.83 -4.57 -14.18
CA SER A 452 -3.26 -3.85 -13.03
C SER A 452 -2.81 -4.81 -11.92
N PHE A 453 -3.54 -5.89 -11.65
CA PHE A 453 -3.17 -6.92 -10.67
C PHE A 453 -1.82 -7.54 -11.00
N VAL A 454 -1.61 -7.98 -12.25
CA VAL A 454 -0.34 -8.61 -12.65
C VAL A 454 0.81 -7.59 -12.58
N ALA A 455 0.59 -6.36 -13.02
CA ALA A 455 1.61 -5.30 -12.95
C ALA A 455 2.00 -5.00 -11.50
N TRP A 456 1.00 -4.89 -10.62
CA TRP A 456 1.19 -4.66 -9.19
C TRP A 456 1.90 -5.83 -8.51
N TRP A 457 1.54 -7.09 -8.83
CA TRP A 457 2.18 -8.28 -8.26
C TRP A 457 3.66 -8.38 -8.64
N LEU A 458 3.98 -8.18 -9.93
CA LEU A 458 5.36 -8.26 -10.42
C LEU A 458 6.24 -7.14 -9.82
N ALA A 459 5.68 -5.95 -9.64
CA ALA A 459 6.36 -4.83 -8.98
C ALA A 459 6.44 -5.01 -7.45
N GLY A 460 5.41 -5.57 -6.80
CA GLY A 460 5.44 -5.87 -5.37
C GLY A 460 6.43 -6.98 -5.01
N LEU A 461 6.61 -7.96 -5.90
CA LEU A 461 7.63 -9.01 -5.77
C LEU A 461 9.03 -8.59 -6.27
N ARG A 462 9.18 -7.34 -6.74
CA ARG A 462 10.43 -6.81 -7.32
C ARG A 462 10.97 -7.62 -8.52
N ILE A 463 10.10 -8.32 -9.23
CA ILE A 463 10.44 -9.08 -10.45
C ILE A 463 10.61 -8.13 -11.64
N ALA A 464 9.75 -7.12 -11.75
CA ALA A 464 9.82 -6.10 -12.79
C ALA A 464 9.30 -4.76 -12.27
N PRO A 465 9.89 -3.61 -12.65
CA PRO A 465 9.44 -2.30 -12.19
C PRO A 465 8.10 -1.90 -12.81
N PHE A 466 7.30 -1.13 -12.08
CA PHE A 466 6.00 -0.62 -12.52
C PHE A 466 6.18 0.52 -13.53
N THR A 467 6.52 0.17 -14.77
CA THR A 467 6.80 1.12 -15.88
C THR A 467 5.74 1.03 -16.98
N SER A 468 5.64 2.06 -17.82
CA SER A 468 4.69 2.07 -18.96
C SER A 468 4.91 0.88 -19.91
N SER A 469 6.16 0.59 -20.26
CA SER A 469 6.53 -0.54 -21.13
C SER A 469 6.12 -1.90 -20.53
N MET A 470 6.31 -2.08 -19.21
CA MET A 470 5.88 -3.27 -18.49
C MET A 470 4.35 -3.43 -18.54
N ILE A 471 3.60 -2.35 -18.30
CA ILE A 471 2.13 -2.38 -18.33
C ILE A 471 1.65 -2.74 -19.74
N TRP A 472 2.22 -2.15 -20.79
CA TRP A 472 1.89 -2.51 -22.18
C TRP A 472 2.22 -3.97 -22.51
N ALA A 473 3.36 -4.50 -22.04
CA ALA A 473 3.70 -5.91 -22.21
C ALA A 473 2.64 -6.83 -21.57
N ILE A 474 2.15 -6.48 -20.38
CA ILE A 474 1.07 -7.21 -19.70
C ILE A 474 -0.25 -7.08 -20.46
N VAL A 475 -0.61 -5.89 -20.96
CA VAL A 475 -1.82 -5.68 -21.76
C VAL A 475 -1.77 -6.55 -23.02
N VAL A 476 -0.66 -6.56 -23.75
CA VAL A 476 -0.46 -7.40 -24.93
C VAL A 476 -0.54 -8.88 -24.58
N ALA A 477 0.10 -9.32 -23.50
CA ALA A 477 0.04 -10.70 -23.03
C ALA A 477 -1.40 -11.11 -22.65
N PHE A 478 -2.14 -10.23 -21.96
CA PHE A 478 -3.53 -10.47 -21.60
C PHE A 478 -4.42 -10.58 -22.84
N VAL A 479 -4.26 -9.69 -23.83
CA VAL A 479 -4.98 -9.75 -25.11
C VAL A 479 -4.64 -11.04 -25.85
N ALA A 480 -3.38 -11.46 -25.91
CA ALA A 480 -2.97 -12.71 -26.55
C ALA A 480 -3.61 -13.95 -25.87
N VAL A 481 -3.63 -13.99 -24.54
CA VAL A 481 -4.31 -15.03 -23.76
C VAL A 481 -5.82 -15.01 -24.04
N ALA A 482 -6.44 -13.83 -24.02
CA ALA A 482 -7.86 -13.67 -24.29
C ALA A 482 -8.25 -14.11 -25.70
N LEU A 483 -7.46 -13.77 -26.73
CA LEU A 483 -7.65 -14.22 -28.10
C LEU A 483 -7.51 -15.74 -28.22
N THR A 484 -6.55 -16.34 -27.52
CA THR A 484 -6.38 -17.81 -27.48
C THR A 484 -7.58 -18.48 -26.83
N VAL A 485 -8.00 -18.02 -25.65
CA VAL A 485 -9.19 -18.51 -24.94
C VAL A 485 -10.45 -18.32 -25.79
N GLY A 486 -10.58 -17.17 -26.45
CA GLY A 486 -11.66 -16.83 -27.37
C GLY A 486 -11.68 -17.77 -28.58
N HIS A 487 -10.53 -18.06 -29.18
CA HIS A 487 -10.41 -18.99 -30.30
C HIS A 487 -10.80 -20.43 -29.92
N LEU A 488 -10.34 -20.89 -28.75
CA LEU A 488 -10.67 -22.21 -28.21
C LEU A 488 -12.17 -22.36 -27.88
N ASN A 489 -12.85 -21.26 -27.57
CA ASN A 489 -14.27 -21.23 -27.24
C ASN A 489 -15.13 -20.52 -28.31
N ARG A 490 -14.60 -20.36 -29.54
CA ARG A 490 -15.21 -19.49 -30.57
C ARG A 490 -16.67 -19.83 -30.89
N ASN A 491 -17.00 -21.12 -30.98
CA ASN A 491 -18.34 -21.56 -31.34
C ASN A 491 -19.36 -21.17 -30.25
N ALA A 492 -18.99 -21.34 -28.97
CA ALA A 492 -19.84 -20.97 -27.85
C ALA A 492 -20.00 -19.44 -27.75
N ILE A 493 -18.91 -18.69 -27.89
CA ILE A 493 -18.91 -17.23 -27.80
C ILE A 493 -19.71 -16.62 -28.96
N ILE A 494 -19.48 -17.05 -30.21
CA ILE A 494 -20.23 -16.55 -31.38
C ILE A 494 -21.72 -16.85 -31.23
N THR A 495 -22.08 -18.04 -30.74
CA THR A 495 -23.48 -18.41 -30.50
C THR A 495 -24.11 -17.51 -29.44
N LEU A 496 -23.41 -17.27 -28.33
CA LEU A 496 -23.84 -16.35 -27.28
C LEU A 496 -24.05 -14.93 -27.83
N VAL A 497 -23.06 -14.39 -28.55
CA VAL A 497 -23.10 -13.03 -29.11
C VAL A 497 -24.27 -12.91 -30.08
N ARG A 498 -24.47 -13.87 -30.99
CA ARG A 498 -25.61 -13.83 -31.93
C ARG A 498 -26.95 -13.87 -31.22
N ALA A 499 -27.08 -14.68 -30.18
CA ALA A 499 -28.32 -14.80 -29.42
C ALA A 499 -28.59 -13.61 -28.47
N ARG A 500 -27.55 -12.87 -28.06
CA ARG A 500 -27.61 -11.83 -27.03
C ARG A 500 -27.18 -10.46 -27.50
N TRP A 501 -26.91 -10.26 -28.79
CA TRP A 501 -26.36 -9.02 -29.34
C TRP A 501 -27.09 -7.78 -28.85
N SER A 502 -28.42 -7.81 -28.75
CA SER A 502 -29.21 -6.69 -28.24
C SER A 502 -28.88 -6.33 -26.79
N VAL A 503 -28.58 -7.31 -25.93
CA VAL A 503 -28.19 -7.07 -24.53
C VAL A 503 -26.78 -6.48 -24.47
N LEU A 504 -25.84 -7.02 -25.24
CA LEU A 504 -24.48 -6.49 -25.32
C LEU A 504 -24.48 -5.04 -25.83
N LEU A 505 -25.26 -4.76 -26.89
CA LEU A 505 -25.38 -3.42 -27.46
C LEU A 505 -26.00 -2.42 -26.47
N VAL A 506 -27.02 -2.83 -25.69
CA VAL A 506 -27.60 -1.96 -24.65
C VAL A 506 -26.61 -1.73 -23.52
N GLY A 507 -25.86 -2.75 -23.10
CA GLY A 507 -24.77 -2.61 -22.13
C GLY A 507 -23.70 -1.63 -22.60
N GLU A 508 -23.33 -1.70 -23.88
CA GLU A 508 -22.35 -0.80 -24.48
C GLU A 508 -22.88 0.64 -24.60
N ALA A 509 -24.11 0.80 -25.08
CA ALA A 509 -24.77 2.10 -25.14
C ALA A 509 -24.90 2.74 -23.76
N LEU A 510 -25.19 1.93 -22.72
CA LEU A 510 -25.21 2.38 -21.32
C LEU A 510 -23.82 2.84 -20.88
N PHE A 511 -22.76 2.08 -21.17
CA PHE A 511 -21.38 2.46 -20.84
C PHE A 511 -21.02 3.83 -21.44
N VAL A 512 -21.17 3.97 -22.77
CA VAL A 512 -20.83 5.21 -23.48
C VAL A 512 -21.68 6.38 -22.98
N THR A 513 -23.00 6.18 -22.80
CA THR A 513 -23.89 7.25 -22.33
C THR A 513 -23.55 7.68 -20.90
N ALA A 514 -23.33 6.73 -20.00
CA ALA A 514 -22.94 7.01 -18.62
C ALA A 514 -21.59 7.73 -18.55
N PHE A 515 -20.61 7.27 -19.34
CA PHE A 515 -19.29 7.90 -19.45
C PHE A 515 -19.40 9.33 -19.97
N VAL A 516 -20.09 9.56 -21.09
CA VAL A 516 -20.23 10.90 -21.68
C VAL A 516 -21.01 11.84 -20.76
N LEU A 517 -22.11 11.38 -20.16
CA LEU A 517 -22.89 12.19 -19.22
C LEU A 517 -22.00 12.67 -18.07
N PHE A 518 -21.24 11.76 -17.46
CA PHE A 518 -20.41 12.11 -16.32
C PHE A 518 -19.14 12.88 -16.71
N LEU A 519 -18.61 12.64 -17.91
CA LEU A 519 -17.53 13.43 -18.49
C LEU A 519 -17.96 14.89 -18.66
N LEU A 520 -19.19 15.16 -19.11
CA LEU A 520 -19.71 16.53 -19.21
C LEU A 520 -19.83 17.21 -17.84
N VAL A 521 -20.22 16.46 -16.80
CA VAL A 521 -20.19 16.96 -15.41
C VAL A 521 -18.76 17.33 -15.00
N ARG A 522 -17.78 16.48 -15.29
CA ARG A 522 -16.36 16.75 -14.98
C ARG A 522 -15.76 17.89 -15.81
N ILE A 523 -16.15 18.06 -17.07
CA ILE A 523 -15.75 19.23 -17.89
C ILE A 523 -16.32 20.53 -17.32
N GLY A 524 -17.53 20.45 -16.73
CA GLY A 524 -18.16 21.56 -16.02
C GLY A 524 -17.41 21.96 -14.75
N ASN A 525 -16.92 20.98 -13.98
CA ASN A 525 -16.22 21.17 -12.70
C ASN A 525 -14.91 20.35 -12.58
N PRO A 526 -13.85 20.62 -13.37
CA PRO A 526 -12.62 19.81 -13.33
C PRO A 526 -11.73 19.99 -12.09
N ASP A 527 -11.97 21.01 -11.26
CA ASP A 527 -11.04 21.45 -10.21
C ASP A 527 -10.72 20.33 -9.19
N LEU A 528 -9.43 20.22 -8.87
CA LEU A 528 -8.89 19.29 -7.87
C LEU A 528 -8.81 19.90 -6.46
N TRP A 529 -9.27 21.14 -6.29
CA TRP A 529 -9.40 21.78 -4.98
C TRP A 529 -10.58 22.75 -4.96
N HIS A 530 -11.15 22.96 -3.77
CA HIS A 530 -12.12 24.03 -3.53
C HIS A 530 -11.95 24.61 -2.10
N PRO A 531 -12.08 25.93 -1.87
CA PRO A 531 -11.75 26.58 -0.60
C PRO A 531 -12.56 26.11 0.60
N PHE A 532 -13.85 25.78 0.38
CA PHE A 532 -14.82 25.50 1.44
C PHE A 532 -15.41 24.08 1.35
N PHE A 533 -15.37 23.50 0.15
CA PHE A 533 -16.01 22.21 -0.18
C PHE A 533 -15.09 21.38 -1.09
N GLY A 534 -13.78 21.47 -0.83
CA GLY A 534 -12.74 20.77 -1.59
C GLY A 534 -12.69 19.28 -1.32
N GLY A 535 -13.22 18.86 -0.17
CA GLY A 535 -13.22 17.45 0.22
C GLY A 535 -11.82 16.91 0.37
N GLU A 536 -11.68 15.63 0.06
CA GLU A 536 -10.43 14.88 0.14
C GLU A 536 -9.81 14.60 -1.25
N LYS A 537 -10.31 15.18 -2.36
CA LYS A 537 -9.61 15.12 -3.67
C LYS A 537 -8.11 15.38 -3.62
N PRO A 538 -7.60 16.32 -2.82
CA PRO A 538 -6.16 16.58 -2.77
C PRO A 538 -5.38 15.38 -2.23
N MET A 539 -5.99 14.61 -1.32
CA MET A 539 -5.43 13.36 -0.83
C MET A 539 -5.45 12.26 -1.86
N ASP A 540 -6.59 12.05 -2.49
CA ASP A 540 -6.70 11.04 -3.52
C ASP A 540 -5.73 11.33 -4.68
N PHE A 541 -5.54 12.62 -5.01
CA PHE A 541 -4.57 13.06 -6.01
C PHE A 541 -3.13 12.85 -5.55
N ALA A 542 -2.80 13.14 -4.29
CA ALA A 542 -1.48 12.87 -3.72
C ALA A 542 -1.13 11.37 -3.77
N TYR A 543 -2.06 10.50 -3.37
CA TYR A 543 -1.87 9.05 -3.38
C TYR A 543 -1.81 8.48 -4.79
N LEU A 544 -2.65 8.97 -5.71
CA LEU A 544 -2.56 8.64 -7.12
C LEU A 544 -1.17 9.01 -7.69
N ASN A 545 -0.70 10.22 -7.42
CA ASN A 545 0.59 10.71 -7.92
C ASN A 545 1.77 9.92 -7.33
N SER A 546 1.70 9.56 -6.05
CA SER A 546 2.68 8.66 -5.43
C SER A 546 2.70 7.27 -6.09
N VAL A 547 1.52 6.66 -6.32
CA VAL A 547 1.42 5.37 -7.03
C VAL A 547 1.95 5.45 -8.46
N LEU A 548 1.70 6.56 -9.15
CA LEU A 548 2.20 6.79 -10.50
C LEU A 548 3.72 6.95 -10.53
N LYS A 549 4.34 7.54 -9.50
CA LYS A 549 5.81 7.62 -9.36
C LYS A 549 6.44 6.33 -8.88
N ALA A 550 5.68 5.43 -8.27
CA ALA A 550 6.22 4.20 -7.71
C ALA A 550 6.95 3.34 -8.75
N THR A 551 8.19 2.95 -8.44
CA THR A 551 8.97 1.96 -9.19
C THR A 551 8.59 0.54 -8.76
N TYR A 552 8.48 0.32 -7.45
CA TYR A 552 8.03 -0.92 -6.81
C TYR A 552 7.00 -0.59 -5.72
N PHE A 553 6.31 -1.62 -5.21
CA PHE A 553 5.29 -1.47 -4.17
C PHE A 553 5.77 -2.07 -2.84
N PRO A 554 5.35 -1.51 -1.67
CA PRO A 554 4.37 -0.43 -1.49
C PRO A 554 4.89 0.95 -1.96
N PRO A 555 3.99 1.89 -2.31
CA PRO A 555 4.39 3.21 -2.79
C PRO A 555 4.85 4.08 -1.61
N GLN A 556 5.68 5.08 -1.90
CA GLN A 556 6.17 6.02 -0.89
C GLN A 556 5.06 6.95 -0.40
N ASP A 557 4.96 7.19 0.90
CA ASP A 557 3.98 8.12 1.44
C ASP A 557 4.33 9.57 1.04
N PRO A 558 3.48 10.29 0.28
CA PRO A 558 3.78 11.65 -0.14
C PRO A 558 3.85 12.62 1.06
N TRP A 559 3.33 12.23 2.22
CA TRP A 559 3.19 13.09 3.39
C TRP A 559 3.93 12.56 4.62
N PHE A 560 4.82 11.59 4.43
CA PHE A 560 5.69 11.10 5.48
C PHE A 560 6.98 10.57 4.88
N ALA A 561 7.99 11.44 4.78
CA ALA A 561 9.27 11.11 4.20
C ALA A 561 9.88 9.82 4.80
N GLY A 562 10.28 8.91 3.91
CA GLY A 562 10.80 7.58 4.24
C GLY A 562 9.74 6.52 4.59
N GLY A 563 8.45 6.88 4.70
CA GLY A 563 7.34 5.97 4.98
C GLY A 563 6.72 5.33 3.75
N ALA A 564 6.05 4.20 3.94
CA ALA A 564 5.14 3.61 2.96
C ALA A 564 3.70 4.09 3.21
N ILE A 565 2.88 4.17 2.16
CA ILE A 565 1.43 4.41 2.33
C ILE A 565 0.82 3.23 3.09
N ASN A 566 0.37 3.45 4.34
CA ASN A 566 -0.34 2.46 5.15
C ASN A 566 -1.86 2.65 5.03
N TYR A 567 -2.35 2.58 3.79
CA TYR A 567 -3.73 2.78 3.38
C TYR A 567 -4.06 1.82 2.23
N TYR A 568 -5.34 1.59 1.93
CA TYR A 568 -5.78 0.67 0.87
C TYR A 568 -5.52 1.25 -0.55
N TYR A 569 -4.25 1.24 -0.98
CA TYR A 569 -3.79 1.95 -2.17
C TYR A 569 -4.03 1.21 -3.51
N TYR A 570 -4.53 -0.03 -3.52
CA TYR A 570 -4.65 -0.80 -4.77
C TYR A 570 -5.65 -0.18 -5.75
N GLY A 571 -6.70 0.48 -5.27
CA GLY A 571 -7.62 1.24 -6.14
C GLY A 571 -6.88 2.25 -7.02
N PHE A 572 -5.93 2.99 -6.44
CA PHE A 572 -5.08 3.93 -7.17
C PHE A 572 -4.16 3.22 -8.18
N VAL A 573 -3.72 1.98 -7.90
CA VAL A 573 -2.95 1.17 -8.86
C VAL A 573 -3.84 0.74 -10.03
N MET A 574 -5.09 0.34 -9.75
CA MET A 574 -6.05 -0.08 -10.76
C MET A 574 -6.34 1.04 -11.76
N VAL A 575 -6.57 2.26 -11.28
CA VAL A 575 -6.81 3.43 -12.15
C VAL A 575 -5.52 4.06 -12.66
N GLY A 576 -4.40 3.91 -11.95
CA GLY A 576 -3.09 4.44 -12.32
C GLY A 576 -2.40 3.68 -13.45
N ALA A 577 -2.63 2.37 -13.59
CA ALA A 577 -2.06 1.57 -14.67
C ALA A 577 -2.39 2.10 -16.08
N PRO A 578 -3.65 2.39 -16.47
CA PRO A 578 -3.95 2.99 -17.77
C PRO A 578 -3.40 4.42 -17.92
N ILE A 579 -3.34 5.21 -16.84
CA ILE A 579 -2.74 6.56 -16.86
C ILE A 579 -1.26 6.48 -17.23
N LYS A 580 -0.51 5.61 -16.53
CA LYS A 580 0.92 5.39 -16.75
C LYS A 580 1.21 4.73 -18.10
N ALA A 581 0.34 3.84 -18.57
CA ALA A 581 0.47 3.22 -19.90
C ALA A 581 0.32 4.25 -21.03
N LEU A 582 -0.69 5.12 -20.94
CA LEU A 582 -0.96 6.14 -21.97
C LEU A 582 -0.11 7.41 -21.83
N GLY A 583 0.51 7.63 -20.66
CA GLY A 583 1.30 8.83 -20.39
C GLY A 583 0.44 10.11 -20.36
N ILE A 584 -0.82 10.00 -19.93
CA ILE A 584 -1.74 11.14 -19.80
C ILE A 584 -1.43 11.89 -18.50
N ASP A 585 -1.34 13.23 -18.55
CA ASP A 585 -1.11 14.07 -17.36
C ASP A 585 -2.15 13.74 -16.28
N PRO A 586 -1.75 13.40 -15.05
CA PRO A 586 -2.66 12.99 -13.99
C PRO A 586 -3.75 14.03 -13.68
N ALA A 587 -3.48 15.33 -13.83
CA ALA A 587 -4.49 16.37 -13.63
C ALA A 587 -5.63 16.30 -14.65
N VAL A 588 -5.37 15.75 -15.84
CA VAL A 588 -6.36 15.46 -16.89
C VAL A 588 -6.99 14.08 -16.67
N ALA A 589 -6.16 13.07 -16.43
CA ALA A 589 -6.59 11.69 -16.29
C ALA A 589 -7.53 11.45 -15.09
N TYR A 590 -7.36 12.17 -13.98
CA TYR A 590 -8.30 12.11 -12.85
C TYR A 590 -9.76 12.35 -13.29
N ASN A 591 -9.95 13.30 -14.21
CA ASN A 591 -11.25 13.64 -14.79
C ASN A 591 -11.74 12.67 -15.89
N LEU A 592 -10.92 11.69 -16.30
CA LEU A 592 -11.32 10.55 -17.15
C LEU A 592 -11.61 9.28 -16.33
N VAL A 593 -10.91 9.10 -15.21
CA VAL A 593 -11.10 7.98 -14.29
C VAL A 593 -12.49 8.01 -13.68
N ILE A 594 -12.94 9.16 -13.16
CA ILE A 594 -14.23 9.29 -12.50
C ILE A 594 -15.41 8.85 -13.40
N PRO A 595 -15.55 9.38 -14.64
CA PRO A 595 -16.58 8.90 -15.58
C PRO A 595 -16.47 7.42 -15.93
N THR A 596 -15.24 6.88 -15.99
CA THR A 596 -15.01 5.45 -16.27
C THR A 596 -15.57 4.57 -15.15
N LEU A 597 -15.27 4.92 -13.89
CA LEU A 597 -15.78 4.19 -12.72
C LEU A 597 -17.30 4.31 -12.59
N PHE A 598 -17.86 5.49 -12.87
CA PHE A 598 -19.31 5.70 -12.92
C PHE A 598 -19.96 4.77 -13.96
N ALA A 599 -19.43 4.75 -15.19
CA ALA A 599 -19.94 3.91 -16.27
C ALA A 599 -19.78 2.40 -16.00
N MET A 600 -18.65 1.97 -15.45
CA MET A 600 -18.44 0.57 -15.06
C MET A 600 -19.37 0.13 -13.92
N THR A 601 -19.67 1.02 -12.96
CA THR A 601 -20.62 0.75 -11.88
C THR A 601 -22.05 0.62 -12.42
N ALA A 602 -22.45 1.51 -13.33
CA ALA A 602 -23.73 1.41 -14.04
C ALA A 602 -23.86 0.09 -14.81
N CYS A 603 -22.80 -0.32 -15.53
CA CYS A 603 -22.77 -1.59 -16.26
C CYS A 603 -22.84 -2.79 -15.31
N GLY A 604 -22.10 -2.77 -14.20
CA GLY A 604 -22.14 -3.83 -13.19
C GLY A 604 -23.54 -4.05 -12.62
N ALA A 605 -24.23 -2.95 -12.25
CA ALA A 605 -25.62 -3.01 -11.82
C ALA A 605 -26.57 -3.54 -12.90
N PHE A 606 -26.39 -3.09 -14.16
CA PHE A 606 -27.14 -3.58 -15.31
C PHE A 606 -26.97 -5.09 -15.53
N GLY A 607 -25.72 -5.57 -15.55
CA GLY A 607 -25.39 -6.97 -15.75
C GLY A 607 -25.97 -7.88 -14.66
N LEU A 608 -25.90 -7.45 -13.39
CA LEU A 608 -26.49 -8.18 -12.27
C LEU A 608 -28.01 -8.20 -12.35
N GLY A 609 -28.65 -7.03 -12.53
CA GLY A 609 -30.11 -6.91 -12.62
C GLY A 609 -30.69 -7.77 -13.73
N ALA A 610 -30.07 -7.72 -14.92
CA ALA A 610 -30.49 -8.53 -16.05
C ALA A 610 -30.26 -10.04 -15.83
N SER A 611 -29.13 -10.42 -15.23
CA SER A 611 -28.78 -11.83 -14.98
C SER A 611 -29.63 -12.47 -13.88
N PHE A 612 -29.84 -11.80 -12.74
CA PHE A 612 -30.72 -12.30 -11.69
C PHE A 612 -32.16 -12.42 -12.16
N TYR A 613 -32.67 -11.43 -12.92
CA TYR A 613 -34.02 -11.51 -13.49
C TYR A 613 -34.15 -12.70 -14.45
N ALA A 614 -33.15 -12.93 -15.31
CA ALA A 614 -33.16 -14.04 -16.25
C ALA A 614 -33.11 -15.42 -15.54
N ALA A 615 -32.62 -15.48 -14.30
CA ALA A 615 -32.48 -16.73 -13.55
C ALA A 615 -33.72 -17.15 -12.72
N ARG A 616 -34.89 -16.53 -12.93
CA ARG A 616 -36.11 -16.62 -12.11
C ARG A 616 -36.84 -17.99 -12.07
N SER A 617 -36.60 -18.94 -12.99
CA SER A 617 -37.26 -20.27 -13.01
C SER A 617 -36.58 -21.28 -13.96
N ASN A 618 -36.69 -22.59 -13.67
CA ASN A 618 -36.11 -23.71 -14.44
C ASN A 618 -36.93 -24.14 -15.68
N GLY A 619 -37.90 -23.35 -16.17
CA GLY A 619 -38.86 -23.81 -17.18
C GLY A 619 -39.18 -22.87 -18.34
N ASP A 620 -39.27 -21.55 -18.11
CA ASP A 620 -39.69 -20.60 -19.15
C ASP A 620 -38.54 -19.68 -19.55
N ALA A 621 -38.28 -19.56 -20.87
CA ALA A 621 -37.31 -18.59 -21.37
C ALA A 621 -37.76 -17.16 -20.99
N PRO A 622 -36.98 -16.42 -20.19
CA PRO A 622 -37.37 -15.08 -19.78
C PRO A 622 -37.43 -14.17 -21.01
N ALA A 623 -38.42 -13.27 -21.05
CA ALA A 623 -38.49 -12.27 -22.10
C ALA A 623 -37.24 -11.37 -22.00
N LEU A 624 -36.32 -11.48 -22.97
CA LEU A 624 -35.05 -10.76 -23.00
C LEU A 624 -35.22 -9.25 -22.77
N ARG A 625 -36.29 -8.67 -23.31
CA ARG A 625 -36.68 -7.26 -23.11
C ARG A 625 -36.89 -6.90 -21.64
N ARG A 626 -37.46 -7.80 -20.84
CA ARG A 626 -37.69 -7.58 -19.40
C ARG A 626 -36.42 -7.74 -18.59
N ALA A 627 -35.52 -8.64 -18.99
CA ALA A 627 -34.19 -8.73 -18.40
C ALA A 627 -33.40 -7.43 -18.62
N VAL A 628 -33.43 -6.89 -19.85
CA VAL A 628 -32.83 -5.58 -20.17
C VAL A 628 -33.48 -4.47 -19.33
N ALA A 629 -34.81 -4.44 -19.21
CA ALA A 629 -35.50 -3.47 -18.37
C ALA A 629 -35.07 -3.55 -16.89
N ALA A 630 -34.99 -4.77 -16.32
CA ALA A 630 -34.51 -4.98 -14.96
C ALA A 630 -33.06 -4.48 -14.78
N GLY A 631 -32.19 -4.73 -15.76
CA GLY A 631 -30.82 -4.19 -15.77
C GLY A 631 -30.78 -2.67 -15.80
N LEU A 632 -31.54 -2.02 -16.70
CA LEU A 632 -31.56 -0.56 -16.82
C LEU A 632 -32.12 0.12 -15.55
N ILE A 633 -33.13 -0.48 -14.93
CA ILE A 633 -33.67 -0.01 -13.64
C ILE A 633 -32.61 -0.18 -12.54
N ALA A 634 -31.90 -1.31 -12.50
CA ALA A 634 -30.81 -1.52 -11.52
C ALA A 634 -29.70 -0.49 -11.69
N ALA A 635 -29.26 -0.21 -12.91
CA ALA A 635 -28.29 0.85 -13.19
C ALA A 635 -28.80 2.24 -12.77
N THR A 636 -30.07 2.54 -13.05
CA THR A 636 -30.72 3.79 -12.64
C THR A 636 -30.69 3.94 -11.11
N PHE A 637 -31.11 2.90 -10.39
CA PHE A 637 -31.13 2.85 -8.94
C PHE A 637 -29.74 2.90 -8.30
N ALA A 638 -28.74 2.33 -8.97
CA ALA A 638 -27.37 2.33 -8.45
C ALA A 638 -26.75 3.72 -8.49
N VAL A 639 -26.78 4.42 -9.64
CA VAL A 639 -25.92 5.60 -9.85
C VAL A 639 -26.60 6.83 -10.48
N PHE A 640 -27.83 6.75 -10.99
CA PHE A 640 -28.50 7.89 -11.64
C PHE A 640 -29.53 8.60 -10.76
N ILE A 641 -29.77 8.10 -9.55
CA ILE A 641 -30.74 8.65 -8.60
C ILE A 641 -30.02 9.10 -7.33
N GLY A 642 -30.66 9.98 -6.55
CA GLY A 642 -30.27 10.20 -5.15
C GLY A 642 -31.26 9.60 -4.17
N ASN A 643 -31.09 9.93 -2.89
CA ASN A 643 -32.09 9.64 -1.87
C ASN A 643 -33.27 10.63 -1.93
N GLY A 644 -34.26 10.47 -1.05
CA GLY A 644 -35.43 11.34 -0.99
C GLY A 644 -35.22 12.67 -0.26
N ASP A 645 -34.01 12.98 0.24
CA ASP A 645 -33.79 14.09 1.17
C ASP A 645 -33.78 15.46 0.48
N GLN A 646 -33.57 15.51 -0.84
CA GLN A 646 -33.54 16.77 -1.59
C GLN A 646 -34.81 17.61 -1.37
N ILE A 647 -35.97 16.99 -1.10
CA ILE A 647 -37.21 17.71 -0.77
C ILE A 647 -37.09 18.56 0.51
N ARG A 648 -36.25 18.16 1.47
CA ARG A 648 -35.97 18.94 2.68
C ARG A 648 -35.07 20.14 2.41
N VAL A 649 -34.39 20.17 1.27
CA VAL A 649 -33.63 21.33 0.79
C VAL A 649 -34.52 22.26 -0.04
N VAL A 650 -35.17 21.74 -1.08
CA VAL A 650 -35.93 22.58 -2.03
C VAL A 650 -37.33 22.94 -1.55
N GLY A 651 -37.95 22.10 -0.71
CA GLY A 651 -39.29 22.33 -0.17
C GLY A 651 -39.38 23.61 0.68
N PRO A 652 -38.53 23.78 1.71
CA PRO A 652 -38.47 25.03 2.47
C PRO A 652 -38.10 26.24 1.61
N ALA A 653 -37.25 26.05 0.59
CA ALA A 653 -36.89 27.12 -0.35
C ALA A 653 -38.10 27.58 -1.19
N TRP A 654 -38.92 26.65 -1.67
CA TRP A 654 -40.19 26.98 -2.35
C TRP A 654 -41.17 27.66 -1.39
N GLN A 655 -41.34 27.16 -0.17
CA GLN A 655 -42.20 27.82 0.82
C GLN A 655 -41.77 29.26 1.11
N LYS A 656 -40.46 29.49 1.27
CA LYS A 656 -39.89 30.84 1.44
C LYS A 656 -40.20 31.73 0.25
N LEU A 657 -40.00 31.25 -0.97
CA LEU A 657 -40.31 31.99 -2.21
C LEU A 657 -41.80 32.29 -2.38
N GLY A 658 -42.67 31.39 -1.92
CA GLY A 658 -44.12 31.54 -1.98
C GLY A 658 -44.74 32.36 -0.85
N GLY A 659 -43.93 32.75 0.13
CA GLY A 659 -44.29 33.78 1.09
C GLY A 659 -44.61 33.26 2.51
N ILE A 660 -44.05 32.12 2.91
CA ILE A 660 -44.34 31.53 4.24
C ILE A 660 -43.94 32.47 5.39
N GLU A 661 -42.87 33.26 5.22
CA GLU A 661 -42.43 34.28 6.19
C GLU A 661 -43.40 35.48 6.26
N GLN A 662 -44.25 35.65 5.26
CA GLN A 662 -45.29 36.67 5.16
C GLN A 662 -46.66 36.14 5.62
N GLY A 663 -46.71 34.99 6.30
CA GLY A 663 -47.93 34.41 6.85
C GLY A 663 -48.79 33.61 5.87
N VAL A 664 -48.28 33.33 4.66
CA VAL A 664 -48.98 32.44 3.71
C VAL A 664 -48.96 31.00 4.25
N ALA A 665 -50.12 30.35 4.28
CA ALA A 665 -50.24 28.96 4.72
C ALA A 665 -49.28 28.03 3.95
N ALA A 666 -48.59 27.14 4.65
CA ALA A 666 -47.49 26.34 4.09
C ALA A 666 -47.80 25.59 2.78
N PRO A 667 -48.98 24.96 2.58
CA PRO A 667 -49.31 24.32 1.29
C PRO A 667 -49.46 25.33 0.15
N VAL A 668 -50.05 26.50 0.44
CA VAL A 668 -50.21 27.57 -0.54
C VAL A 668 -48.85 28.18 -0.87
N ALA A 669 -48.01 28.46 0.14
CA ALA A 669 -46.66 28.98 -0.04
C ALA A 669 -45.79 27.99 -0.84
N PHE A 670 -45.89 26.70 -0.57
CA PHE A 670 -45.19 25.68 -1.37
C PHE A 670 -45.60 25.75 -2.85
N ALA A 671 -46.90 25.76 -3.15
CA ALA A 671 -47.41 25.77 -4.51
C ALA A 671 -47.08 27.09 -5.25
N THR A 672 -47.30 28.24 -4.63
CA THR A 672 -47.00 29.55 -5.23
C THR A 672 -45.51 29.73 -5.44
N GLY A 673 -44.68 29.29 -4.50
CA GLY A 673 -43.22 29.32 -4.62
C GLY A 673 -42.70 28.42 -5.73
N LEU A 674 -43.22 27.20 -5.85
CA LEU A 674 -42.90 26.30 -6.96
C LEU A 674 -43.23 26.95 -8.31
N LEU A 675 -44.42 27.55 -8.45
CA LEU A 675 -44.82 28.25 -9.68
C LEU A 675 -43.93 29.45 -9.99
N LYS A 676 -43.57 30.26 -8.98
CA LYS A 676 -42.62 31.38 -9.15
C LYS A 676 -41.24 30.90 -9.62
N TRP A 677 -40.75 29.81 -9.03
CA TRP A 677 -39.47 29.21 -9.43
C TRP A 677 -39.53 28.68 -10.87
N LEU A 678 -40.60 27.97 -11.24
CA LEU A 678 -40.84 27.55 -12.63
C LEU A 678 -40.94 28.74 -13.60
N GLY A 679 -41.38 29.90 -13.11
CA GLY A 679 -41.38 31.17 -13.83
C GLY A 679 -40.00 31.87 -13.91
N GLY A 680 -38.92 31.25 -13.40
CA GLY A 680 -37.55 31.75 -13.49
C GLY A 680 -37.04 32.46 -12.23
N ALA A 681 -37.80 32.50 -11.14
CA ALA A 681 -37.32 33.10 -9.89
C ALA A 681 -36.17 32.26 -9.28
N PRO A 682 -35.09 32.87 -8.79
CA PRO A 682 -33.99 32.14 -8.17
C PRO A 682 -34.43 31.51 -6.84
N LEU A 683 -33.89 30.32 -6.54
CA LEU A 683 -34.13 29.68 -5.25
C LEU A 683 -33.30 30.35 -4.15
N PRO A 684 -33.90 30.64 -2.98
CA PRO A 684 -33.19 31.25 -1.85
C PRO A 684 -32.35 30.20 -1.08
N ILE A 685 -31.41 29.57 -1.76
CA ILE A 685 -30.51 28.54 -1.20
C ILE A 685 -29.06 28.82 -1.59
N ALA A 686 -28.11 28.39 -0.76
CA ALA A 686 -26.71 28.51 -1.11
C ALA A 686 -26.33 27.52 -2.24
N PRO A 687 -25.34 27.85 -3.10
CA PRO A 687 -24.97 27.02 -4.24
C PRO A 687 -24.63 25.57 -3.90
N TRP A 688 -24.07 25.30 -2.73
CA TRP A 688 -23.66 23.95 -2.33
C TRP A 688 -24.75 23.09 -1.69
N TRP A 689 -25.84 23.70 -1.20
CA TRP A 689 -26.90 22.98 -0.47
C TRP A 689 -27.48 21.81 -1.27
N PRO A 690 -27.78 21.94 -2.58
CA PRO A 690 -28.40 20.85 -3.34
C PRO A 690 -27.59 19.57 -3.43
N TYR A 691 -26.26 19.63 -3.47
CA TYR A 691 -25.44 18.42 -3.52
C TYR A 691 -24.92 18.00 -2.14
N TRP A 692 -24.76 18.93 -1.20
CA TRP A 692 -24.12 18.68 0.11
C TRP A 692 -25.06 18.24 1.23
N ASN A 693 -26.24 18.86 1.35
CA ASN A 693 -27.15 18.60 2.48
C ASN A 693 -27.85 17.23 2.40
N PRO A 694 -28.23 16.70 1.21
CA PRO A 694 -28.92 15.41 1.12
C PRO A 694 -28.14 14.20 1.65
N THR A 695 -26.82 14.32 1.81
CA THR A 695 -25.99 13.29 2.47
C THR A 695 -25.94 13.42 3.97
N ARG A 696 -26.57 14.46 4.54
CA ARG A 696 -26.65 14.77 5.97
C ARG A 696 -28.12 15.05 6.34
N PRO A 697 -29.01 14.08 6.10
CA PRO A 697 -30.46 14.30 6.13
C PRO A 697 -31.02 14.64 7.52
N ALA A 698 -30.26 14.35 8.58
CA ALA A 698 -30.62 14.64 9.96
C ALA A 698 -29.39 14.58 10.90
N PRO A 699 -29.41 15.21 12.09
CA PRO A 699 -28.27 15.25 13.01
C PRO A 699 -27.77 13.87 13.48
N GLU A 700 -28.67 12.89 13.62
CA GLU A 700 -28.32 11.52 14.01
C GLU A 700 -27.59 10.72 12.91
N VAL A 701 -27.59 11.24 11.68
CA VAL A 701 -26.88 10.70 10.53
C VAL A 701 -25.68 11.59 10.24
N MET A 702 -24.48 11.12 10.58
CA MET A 702 -23.25 11.88 10.36
C MET A 702 -23.00 12.10 8.87
N ILE A 703 -22.97 11.00 8.10
CA ILE A 703 -22.84 11.00 6.64
C ILE A 703 -23.55 9.77 6.07
N ALA A 704 -24.51 9.98 5.16
CA ALA A 704 -25.18 8.96 4.36
C ALA A 704 -24.92 9.23 2.87
N GLU A 705 -23.69 8.95 2.43
CA GLU A 705 -23.36 8.97 1.01
C GLU A 705 -24.14 7.89 0.23
N PHE A 706 -24.43 8.22 -1.02
CA PHE A 706 -24.93 7.29 -2.03
C PHE A 706 -24.15 7.51 -3.32
N PRO A 707 -24.10 6.52 -4.25
CA PRO A 707 -23.13 6.53 -5.34
C PRO A 707 -23.12 7.81 -6.18
N LEU A 708 -24.30 8.35 -6.54
CA LEU A 708 -24.36 9.59 -7.33
C LEU A 708 -23.69 10.78 -6.61
N PHE A 709 -23.86 10.93 -5.29
CA PHE A 709 -23.13 11.95 -4.53
C PHE A 709 -21.62 11.69 -4.59
N THR A 710 -21.17 10.46 -4.32
CA THR A 710 -19.75 10.12 -4.32
C THR A 710 -19.08 10.50 -5.64
N PHE A 711 -19.68 10.11 -6.78
CA PHE A 711 -19.15 10.49 -8.09
C PHE A 711 -19.24 11.99 -8.35
N LEU A 712 -20.33 12.66 -7.92
CA LEU A 712 -20.55 14.09 -8.15
C LEU A 712 -19.59 14.96 -7.34
N TYR A 713 -19.37 14.59 -6.09
CA TYR A 713 -18.41 15.24 -5.21
C TYR A 713 -16.99 15.07 -5.75
N ALA A 714 -16.71 13.90 -6.36
CA ALA A 714 -15.52 13.57 -7.15
C ALA A 714 -14.23 13.42 -6.34
N ASP A 715 -14.37 13.02 -5.08
CA ASP A 715 -13.27 12.45 -4.30
C ASP A 715 -13.07 11.01 -4.80
N LEU A 716 -11.86 10.70 -5.25
CA LEU A 716 -11.50 9.39 -5.79
C LEU A 716 -11.21 8.42 -4.65
N HIS A 717 -12.10 8.40 -3.66
CA HIS A 717 -12.00 7.55 -2.49
C HIS A 717 -12.02 6.08 -2.87
N ALA A 718 -11.51 5.27 -1.94
CA ALA A 718 -11.53 3.82 -2.03
C ALA A 718 -12.88 3.19 -2.32
N HIS A 719 -13.95 3.63 -1.66
CA HIS A 719 -15.28 3.04 -1.89
C HIS A 719 -15.76 3.29 -3.31
N MET A 720 -15.44 4.45 -3.90
CA MET A 720 -15.75 4.76 -5.31
C MET A 720 -15.04 3.80 -6.27
N MET A 721 -13.75 3.56 -6.05
CA MET A 721 -12.96 2.62 -6.86
C MET A 721 -13.40 1.16 -6.64
N ALA A 722 -13.94 0.83 -5.45
CA ALA A 722 -14.40 -0.50 -5.11
C ALA A 722 -15.80 -0.84 -5.67
N MET A 723 -16.69 0.12 -5.91
CA MET A 723 -18.05 -0.16 -6.40
C MET A 723 -18.11 -1.06 -7.66
N PRO A 724 -17.34 -0.84 -8.73
CA PRO A 724 -17.37 -1.73 -9.90
C PRO A 724 -16.76 -3.11 -9.59
N LEU A 725 -15.77 -3.19 -8.68
CA LEU A 725 -15.21 -4.47 -8.22
C LEU A 725 -16.20 -5.26 -7.36
N ALA A 726 -16.99 -4.59 -6.52
CA ALA A 726 -18.05 -5.17 -5.72
C ALA A 726 -19.11 -5.85 -6.61
N TYR A 727 -19.51 -5.18 -7.70
CA TYR A 727 -20.43 -5.79 -8.67
C TYR A 727 -19.79 -6.95 -9.46
N LEU A 728 -18.50 -6.87 -9.81
CA LEU A 728 -17.78 -8.00 -10.39
C LEU A 728 -17.72 -9.20 -9.43
N ALA A 729 -17.47 -8.97 -8.13
CA ALA A 729 -17.48 -10.01 -7.11
C ALA A 729 -18.86 -10.67 -6.99
N LEU A 730 -19.93 -9.88 -6.94
CA LEU A 730 -21.30 -10.40 -6.95
C LEU A 730 -21.62 -11.16 -8.25
N ALA A 731 -21.06 -10.75 -9.39
CA ALA A 731 -21.25 -11.46 -10.66
C ALA A 731 -20.63 -12.86 -10.62
N PHE A 732 -19.45 -13.03 -10.00
CA PHE A 732 -18.89 -14.36 -9.73
C PHE A 732 -19.75 -15.16 -8.75
N GLY A 733 -20.24 -14.53 -7.67
CA GLY A 733 -21.18 -15.17 -6.74
C GLY A 733 -22.43 -15.70 -7.45
N LEU A 734 -23.02 -14.90 -8.33
CA LEU A 734 -24.15 -15.28 -9.17
C LEU A 734 -23.78 -16.38 -10.17
N ALA A 735 -22.64 -16.28 -10.84
CA ALA A 735 -22.17 -17.30 -11.76
C ALA A 735 -22.00 -18.66 -11.06
N PHE A 736 -21.44 -18.69 -9.86
CA PHE A 736 -21.30 -19.89 -9.03
C PHE A 736 -22.66 -20.44 -8.59
N ALA A 737 -23.57 -19.58 -8.12
CA ALA A 737 -24.93 -19.98 -7.76
C ALA A 737 -25.69 -20.55 -8.97
N ALA A 738 -25.43 -20.04 -10.16
CA ALA A 738 -25.95 -20.51 -11.44
C ALA A 738 -25.19 -21.74 -12.00
N GLY A 739 -24.24 -22.32 -11.26
CA GLY A 739 -23.59 -23.59 -11.59
C GLY A 739 -22.24 -23.48 -12.30
N ALA A 740 -21.63 -22.30 -12.44
CA ALA A 740 -20.26 -22.16 -12.95
C ALA A 740 -19.26 -22.81 -11.98
N ARG A 741 -18.39 -23.69 -12.50
CA ARG A 741 -17.48 -24.53 -11.68
C ARG A 741 -16.07 -24.64 -12.21
N HIS A 742 -15.72 -23.86 -13.23
CA HIS A 742 -14.39 -23.94 -13.83
C HIS A 742 -13.33 -23.52 -12.80
N ARG A 743 -12.20 -24.24 -12.72
CA ARG A 743 -11.13 -23.92 -11.76
C ARG A 743 -10.61 -22.49 -11.94
N SER A 744 -10.49 -22.03 -13.19
CA SER A 744 -10.11 -20.64 -13.46
C SER A 744 -11.17 -19.63 -13.00
N ALA A 745 -12.47 -19.95 -13.03
CA ALA A 745 -13.50 -19.05 -12.50
C ALA A 745 -13.36 -18.89 -10.98
N ILE A 746 -13.01 -19.97 -10.27
CA ILE A 746 -12.73 -19.92 -8.82
C ILE A 746 -11.51 -19.04 -8.55
N VAL A 747 -10.41 -19.21 -9.30
CA VAL A 747 -9.19 -18.39 -9.15
C VAL A 747 -9.46 -16.91 -9.46
N LEU A 748 -10.10 -16.62 -10.60
CA LEU A 748 -10.40 -15.24 -11.02
C LEU A 748 -11.43 -14.56 -10.10
N GLY A 749 -12.42 -15.32 -9.60
CA GLY A 749 -13.34 -14.86 -8.57
C GLY A 749 -12.64 -14.56 -7.25
N ALA A 750 -11.66 -15.39 -6.86
CA ALA A 750 -10.85 -15.17 -5.66
C ALA A 750 -9.95 -13.94 -5.79
N VAL A 751 -9.38 -13.67 -6.96
CA VAL A 751 -8.66 -12.41 -7.23
C VAL A 751 -9.62 -11.22 -7.12
N SER A 752 -10.80 -11.31 -7.73
CA SER A 752 -11.81 -10.22 -7.72
C SER A 752 -12.28 -9.89 -6.30
N VAL A 753 -12.58 -10.90 -5.48
CA VAL A 753 -12.96 -10.69 -4.08
C VAL A 753 -11.74 -10.26 -3.24
N GLY A 754 -10.59 -10.88 -3.43
CA GLY A 754 -9.37 -10.58 -2.68
C GLY A 754 -8.91 -9.13 -2.85
N MET A 755 -9.06 -8.56 -4.04
CA MET A 755 -8.69 -7.16 -4.34
C MET A 755 -9.63 -6.13 -3.73
N LEU A 756 -10.80 -6.53 -3.20
CA LEU A 756 -11.61 -5.61 -2.41
C LEU A 756 -10.89 -5.19 -1.12
N TRP A 757 -10.08 -6.05 -0.50
CA TRP A 757 -9.37 -5.68 0.73
C TRP A 757 -8.39 -4.52 0.54
N PRO A 758 -7.38 -4.60 -0.36
CA PRO A 758 -6.45 -3.50 -0.57
C PRO A 758 -7.05 -2.33 -1.37
N THR A 759 -8.32 -2.39 -1.79
CA THR A 759 -9.05 -1.26 -2.40
C THR A 759 -9.93 -0.53 -1.38
N ASN A 760 -10.75 -1.28 -0.64
CA ASN A 760 -11.61 -0.81 0.45
C ASN A 760 -11.87 -1.98 1.41
N SER A 761 -11.09 -2.07 2.50
CA SER A 761 -11.03 -3.25 3.37
C SER A 761 -12.38 -3.75 3.88
N TRP A 762 -13.36 -2.86 4.04
CA TRP A 762 -14.66 -3.17 4.64
C TRP A 762 -15.64 -3.82 3.66
N ASP A 763 -15.36 -3.76 2.35
CA ASP A 763 -16.14 -4.45 1.33
C ASP A 763 -15.82 -5.95 1.32
N TYR A 764 -14.60 -6.34 1.72
CA TYR A 764 -14.15 -7.72 1.63
C TYR A 764 -15.07 -8.72 2.38
N PRO A 765 -15.44 -8.54 3.66
CA PRO A 765 -16.22 -9.55 4.38
C PRO A 765 -17.63 -9.80 3.80
N PRO A 766 -18.47 -8.77 3.54
CA PRO A 766 -19.82 -9.00 3.01
C PRO A 766 -19.81 -9.67 1.63
N TYR A 767 -18.93 -9.23 0.72
CA TYR A 767 -18.85 -9.83 -0.61
C TYR A 767 -18.22 -11.23 -0.58
N LEU A 768 -17.24 -11.50 0.29
CA LEU A 768 -16.71 -12.86 0.50
C LEU A 768 -17.80 -13.83 0.96
N LEU A 769 -18.64 -13.42 1.90
CA LEU A 769 -19.76 -14.25 2.40
C LEU A 769 -20.78 -14.54 1.29
N LEU A 770 -21.11 -13.55 0.46
CA LEU A 770 -22.06 -13.73 -0.65
C LEU A 770 -21.49 -14.61 -1.77
N VAL A 771 -20.21 -14.45 -2.13
CA VAL A 771 -19.57 -15.35 -3.12
C VAL A 771 -19.43 -16.77 -2.56
N GLY A 772 -19.09 -16.92 -1.27
CA GLY A 772 -19.08 -18.19 -0.57
C GLY A 772 -20.47 -18.86 -0.57
N ALA A 773 -21.52 -18.10 -0.31
CA ALA A 773 -22.91 -18.56 -0.44
C ALA A 773 -23.21 -18.99 -1.88
N GLY A 774 -22.73 -18.25 -2.89
CA GLY A 774 -22.83 -18.65 -4.30
C GLY A 774 -22.19 -20.02 -4.60
N LEU A 775 -21.00 -20.29 -4.06
CA LEU A 775 -20.33 -21.59 -4.20
C LEU A 775 -21.13 -22.74 -3.55
N VAL A 776 -21.74 -22.50 -2.39
CA VAL A 776 -22.59 -23.48 -1.69
C VAL A 776 -23.89 -23.70 -2.46
N LEU A 777 -24.59 -22.63 -2.85
CA LEU A 777 -25.84 -22.70 -3.62
C LEU A 777 -25.64 -23.36 -4.99
N GLY A 778 -24.48 -23.15 -5.61
CA GLY A 778 -24.10 -23.83 -6.83
C GLY A 778 -24.06 -25.36 -6.70
N ARG A 779 -23.74 -25.91 -5.51
CA ARG A 779 -23.83 -27.36 -5.22
C ARG A 779 -25.26 -27.83 -5.08
N ILE A 780 -26.13 -27.00 -4.52
CA ILE A 780 -27.57 -27.31 -4.46
C ILE A 780 -28.13 -27.42 -5.87
N GLU A 781 -27.80 -26.49 -6.78
CA GLU A 781 -28.34 -26.46 -8.14
C GLU A 781 -28.05 -27.74 -8.96
N SER A 782 -26.92 -28.44 -8.73
CA SER A 782 -26.57 -29.63 -9.52
C SER A 782 -27.32 -30.91 -9.14
N ASP A 783 -27.97 -30.95 -7.99
CA ASP A 783 -28.68 -32.14 -7.51
C ASP A 783 -30.15 -32.08 -7.94
N GLU A 784 -30.44 -32.21 -9.25
CA GLU A 784 -31.81 -32.23 -9.76
C GLU A 784 -32.52 -33.52 -9.30
N GLY A 785 -33.58 -33.41 -8.48
CA GLY A 785 -34.47 -34.54 -8.16
C GLY A 785 -34.97 -34.65 -6.72
N GLU A 786 -34.27 -34.12 -5.71
CA GLU A 786 -34.69 -34.20 -4.31
C GLU A 786 -35.47 -32.97 -3.83
N ARG A 787 -36.51 -33.15 -3.00
CA ARG A 787 -37.16 -32.04 -2.28
C ARG A 787 -36.14 -31.32 -1.39
N LEU A 788 -36.15 -29.98 -1.41
CA LEU A 788 -35.25 -29.15 -0.59
C LEU A 788 -35.58 -29.28 0.90
N GLY A 789 -35.01 -30.29 1.57
CA GLY A 789 -35.03 -30.45 3.04
C GLY A 789 -33.78 -29.87 3.70
N TRP A 790 -33.77 -29.81 5.04
CA TRP A 790 -32.68 -29.23 5.84
C TRP A 790 -31.31 -29.92 5.68
N ARG A 791 -31.29 -31.21 5.30
CA ARG A 791 -30.05 -31.99 5.09
C ARG A 791 -29.29 -31.59 3.83
N ARG A 792 -29.99 -31.15 2.78
CA ARG A 792 -29.40 -30.82 1.48
C ARG A 792 -28.46 -29.61 1.52
N PRO A 793 -28.82 -28.44 2.10
CA PRO A 793 -27.88 -27.32 2.22
C PRO A 793 -26.67 -27.67 3.11
N LEU A 794 -26.83 -28.49 4.15
CA LEU A 794 -25.72 -28.97 4.98
C LEU A 794 -24.75 -29.86 4.17
N ARG A 795 -25.29 -30.79 3.38
CA ARG A 795 -24.48 -31.63 2.47
C ARG A 795 -23.77 -30.78 1.42
N ALA A 796 -24.48 -29.83 0.80
CA ALA A 796 -23.91 -28.90 -0.16
C ALA A 796 -22.79 -28.05 0.45
N ALA A 797 -22.97 -27.56 1.69
CA ALA A 797 -21.94 -26.85 2.43
C ALA A 797 -20.71 -27.73 2.71
N GLY A 798 -20.91 -28.96 3.19
CA GLY A 798 -19.81 -29.91 3.41
C GLY A 798 -19.05 -30.26 2.12
N GLN A 799 -19.77 -30.40 1.00
CA GLN A 799 -19.16 -30.64 -0.32
C GLN A 799 -18.45 -29.41 -0.91
N ALA A 800 -18.92 -28.21 -0.61
CA ALA A 800 -18.33 -26.96 -1.06
C ALA A 800 -17.15 -26.53 -0.17
N LEU A 801 -17.06 -27.02 1.08
CA LEU A 801 -16.07 -26.59 2.07
C LEU A 801 -14.62 -26.58 1.53
N PRO A 802 -14.09 -27.63 0.87
CA PRO A 802 -12.73 -27.57 0.33
C PRO A 802 -12.55 -26.46 -0.72
N THR A 803 -13.57 -26.22 -1.55
CA THR A 803 -13.55 -25.14 -2.55
C THR A 803 -13.62 -23.77 -1.88
N VAL A 804 -14.42 -23.60 -0.83
CA VAL A 804 -14.51 -22.35 -0.07
C VAL A 804 -13.19 -22.07 0.67
N VAL A 805 -12.58 -23.07 1.31
CA VAL A 805 -11.28 -22.94 1.97
C VAL A 805 -10.20 -22.57 0.95
N ALA A 806 -10.15 -23.25 -0.19
CA ALA A 806 -9.23 -22.91 -1.27
C ALA A 806 -9.48 -21.50 -1.84
N PHE A 807 -10.75 -21.09 -1.97
CA PHE A 807 -11.12 -19.75 -2.41
C PHE A 807 -10.61 -18.69 -1.43
N VAL A 808 -10.82 -18.87 -0.13
CA VAL A 808 -10.31 -17.95 0.92
C VAL A 808 -8.77 -17.94 0.96
N ALA A 809 -8.12 -19.08 0.76
CA ALA A 809 -6.66 -19.12 0.66
C ALA A 809 -6.15 -18.34 -0.57
N LEU A 810 -6.85 -18.45 -1.71
CA LEU A 810 -6.52 -17.71 -2.93
C LEU A 810 -6.79 -16.21 -2.81
N THR A 811 -7.85 -15.78 -2.11
CA THR A 811 -8.08 -14.34 -1.86
C THR A 811 -6.94 -13.76 -1.00
N ARG A 812 -6.52 -14.49 0.05
CA ARG A 812 -5.37 -14.13 0.91
C ARG A 812 -4.06 -14.09 0.14
N LEU A 813 -3.84 -15.08 -0.75
CA LEU A 813 -2.68 -15.09 -1.63
C LEU A 813 -2.70 -13.86 -2.54
N ALA A 814 -3.82 -13.57 -3.21
CA ALA A 814 -3.91 -12.43 -4.12
C ALA A 814 -3.52 -11.10 -3.45
N MET A 815 -3.89 -10.89 -2.18
CA MET A 815 -3.55 -9.69 -1.41
C MET A 815 -2.18 -9.74 -0.68
N ALA A 816 -1.38 -10.80 -0.86
CA ALA A 816 -0.13 -10.99 -0.11
C ALA A 816 0.87 -9.82 -0.20
N PRO A 817 1.16 -9.22 -1.39
CA PRO A 817 2.09 -8.08 -1.47
C PRO A 817 1.65 -6.87 -0.63
N TYR A 818 0.34 -6.71 -0.43
CA TYR A 818 -0.22 -5.67 0.43
C TYR A 818 -0.09 -6.05 1.92
N LEU A 819 -0.54 -7.25 2.30
CA LEU A 819 -0.59 -7.67 3.70
C LEU A 819 0.79 -7.71 4.39
N VAL A 820 1.86 -8.00 3.65
CA VAL A 820 3.23 -8.04 4.19
C VAL A 820 3.73 -6.65 4.63
N ASN A 821 3.17 -5.58 4.06
CA ASN A 821 3.61 -4.20 4.30
C ASN A 821 2.55 -3.35 5.04
N TYR A 822 1.39 -3.93 5.38
CA TYR A 822 0.26 -3.21 5.97
C TYR A 822 0.23 -3.39 7.49
N GLY A 823 0.16 -2.29 8.23
CA GLY A 823 -0.09 -2.29 9.67
C GLY A 823 -1.54 -2.01 10.01
N SER A 824 -2.17 -2.86 10.82
CA SER A 824 -3.59 -2.71 11.17
C SER A 824 -3.76 -2.23 12.62
N ALA A 825 -4.27 -1.00 12.80
CA ALA A 825 -4.57 -0.43 14.12
C ALA A 825 -6.01 -0.66 14.59
N TYR A 826 -6.94 -0.85 13.65
CA TYR A 826 -8.39 -0.81 13.91
C TYR A 826 -9.04 -2.15 13.53
N ASN A 827 -8.91 -3.15 14.41
CA ASN A 827 -9.41 -4.52 14.19
C ASN A 827 -10.57 -4.92 15.12
N GLU A 828 -11.15 -3.96 15.85
CA GLU A 828 -12.16 -4.21 16.87
C GLU A 828 -13.47 -3.49 16.58
N VAL A 829 -14.56 -4.07 17.09
CA VAL A 829 -15.92 -3.55 16.99
C VAL A 829 -16.35 -3.15 18.40
N ASP A 830 -16.85 -1.92 18.56
CA ASP A 830 -17.41 -1.42 19.82
C ASP A 830 -18.95 -1.29 19.67
N PRO A 831 -19.74 -1.53 20.74
CA PRO A 831 -21.18 -1.25 20.72
C PRO A 831 -21.45 0.24 20.49
N TRP A 832 -22.44 0.58 19.65
CA TRP A 832 -22.83 1.97 19.40
C TRP A 832 -23.74 2.51 20.51
N SER A 833 -23.35 3.63 21.10
CA SER A 833 -24.05 4.30 22.21
C SER A 833 -24.51 5.73 21.91
N GLY A 834 -24.22 6.28 20.73
CA GLY A 834 -24.70 7.60 20.31
C GLY A 834 -26.08 7.57 19.66
N ASP A 835 -26.47 8.70 19.07
CA ASP A 835 -27.77 8.83 18.40
C ASP A 835 -27.93 7.79 17.28
N ARG A 836 -29.13 7.20 17.19
CA ARG A 836 -29.50 6.18 16.22
C ARG A 836 -30.44 6.74 15.16
N THR A 837 -30.41 6.14 13.98
CA THR A 837 -31.12 6.67 12.81
C THR A 837 -32.63 6.63 13.02
N ARG A 838 -33.34 7.75 12.88
CA ARG A 838 -34.80 7.77 13.01
C ARG A 838 -35.48 7.07 11.83
N LEU A 839 -36.68 6.55 12.06
CA LEU A 839 -37.44 5.81 11.05
C LEU A 839 -37.73 6.64 9.80
N GLU A 840 -38.10 7.92 9.98
CA GLU A 840 -38.35 8.85 8.88
C GLU A 840 -37.09 9.13 8.04
N THR A 841 -35.93 9.24 8.69
CA THR A 841 -34.64 9.45 8.03
C THR A 841 -34.25 8.20 7.25
N TYR A 842 -34.43 7.01 7.83
CA TYR A 842 -34.19 5.74 7.15
C TYR A 842 -35.10 5.53 5.92
N ILE A 843 -36.38 5.89 6.01
CA ILE A 843 -37.31 5.89 4.87
C ILE A 843 -36.89 6.93 3.82
N THR A 844 -36.36 8.08 4.23
CA THR A 844 -35.85 9.09 3.30
C THR A 844 -34.64 8.56 2.51
N ILE A 845 -33.75 7.80 3.16
CA ILE A 845 -32.57 7.22 2.53
C ILE A 845 -32.94 6.02 1.62
N TYR A 846 -33.67 5.04 2.14
CA TYR A 846 -33.89 3.74 1.46
C TYR A 846 -35.32 3.50 0.97
N GLY A 847 -36.23 4.47 1.13
CA GLY A 847 -37.66 4.31 0.83
C GLY A 847 -37.95 3.82 -0.59
N LEU A 848 -37.20 4.31 -1.58
CA LEU A 848 -37.34 3.87 -2.96
C LEU A 848 -37.09 2.36 -3.14
N PHE A 849 -36.17 1.78 -2.38
CA PHE A 849 -35.86 0.34 -2.44
C PHE A 849 -36.81 -0.48 -1.56
N LEU A 850 -37.18 0.06 -0.40
CA LEU A 850 -38.11 -0.59 0.54
C LEU A 850 -39.47 -0.85 -0.10
N ILE A 851 -39.98 0.05 -0.95
CA ILE A 851 -41.30 -0.10 -1.58
C ILE A 851 -41.38 -1.34 -2.48
N PRO A 852 -40.56 -1.52 -3.54
CA PRO A 852 -40.62 -2.70 -4.40
C PRO A 852 -40.24 -4.00 -3.67
N ILE A 853 -39.23 -3.97 -2.80
CA ILE A 853 -38.80 -5.16 -2.04
C ILE A 853 -39.89 -5.58 -1.05
N GLY A 854 -40.33 -4.66 -0.21
CA GLY A 854 -41.36 -4.88 0.80
C GLY A 854 -42.67 -5.31 0.17
N PHE A 855 -43.11 -4.64 -0.91
CA PHE A 855 -44.32 -5.03 -1.63
C PHE A 855 -44.24 -6.47 -2.17
N TYR A 856 -43.13 -6.83 -2.82
CA TYR A 856 -42.97 -8.17 -3.38
C TYR A 856 -42.95 -9.26 -2.31
N LEU A 857 -42.21 -9.05 -1.21
CA LEU A 857 -42.11 -9.97 -0.09
C LEU A 857 -43.46 -10.12 0.65
N LEU A 858 -44.13 -9.01 0.95
CA LEU A 858 -45.44 -9.00 1.61
C LEU A 858 -46.51 -9.66 0.74
N ARG A 859 -46.49 -9.44 -0.57
CA ARG A 859 -47.38 -10.14 -1.51
C ARG A 859 -47.22 -11.66 -1.41
N GLY A 860 -46.01 -12.16 -1.13
CA GLY A 860 -45.73 -13.58 -0.90
C GLY A 860 -46.60 -14.21 0.19
N LEU A 861 -46.88 -13.47 1.28
CA LEU A 861 -47.74 -13.89 2.39
C LEU A 861 -49.18 -14.19 1.96
N PHE A 862 -49.64 -13.52 0.91
CA PHE A 862 -51.02 -13.61 0.45
C PHE A 862 -51.12 -14.54 -0.76
N VAL A 863 -50.15 -14.53 -1.67
CA VAL A 863 -50.32 -15.18 -2.99
C VAL A 863 -49.77 -16.60 -3.03
N GLU A 864 -48.75 -16.95 -2.23
CA GLU A 864 -48.11 -18.27 -2.32
C GLU A 864 -48.99 -19.41 -1.75
N GLY A 865 -48.56 -20.67 -1.86
CA GLY A 865 -49.30 -21.81 -1.28
C GLY A 865 -49.27 -21.84 0.26
N ARG A 866 -50.04 -22.75 0.89
CA ARG A 866 -50.16 -22.83 2.36
C ARG A 866 -48.82 -22.89 3.10
N THR A 867 -47.88 -23.72 2.65
CA THR A 867 -46.59 -23.90 3.33
C THR A 867 -45.69 -22.65 3.27
N PRO A 868 -45.42 -22.04 2.10
CA PRO A 868 -44.70 -20.77 2.04
C PRO A 868 -45.36 -19.65 2.85
N ARG A 869 -46.70 -19.55 2.86
CA ARG A 869 -47.41 -18.55 3.67
C ARG A 869 -47.14 -18.70 5.17
N ILE A 870 -47.08 -19.93 5.70
CA ILE A 870 -46.76 -20.17 7.11
C ILE A 870 -45.33 -19.75 7.41
N ILE A 871 -44.37 -20.11 6.56
CA ILE A 871 -42.95 -19.76 6.74
C ILE A 871 -42.77 -18.23 6.72
N LEU A 872 -43.32 -17.56 5.71
CA LEU A 872 -43.25 -16.11 5.58
C LEU A 872 -44.01 -15.41 6.74
N GLY A 873 -45.16 -15.95 7.16
CA GLY A 873 -45.92 -15.43 8.30
C GLY A 873 -45.15 -15.52 9.61
N ALA A 874 -44.52 -16.67 9.89
CA ALA A 874 -43.65 -16.85 11.04
C ALA A 874 -42.42 -15.90 10.99
N ALA A 875 -41.80 -15.76 9.82
CA ALA A 875 -40.70 -14.82 9.61
C ALA A 875 -41.13 -13.36 9.85
N THR A 876 -42.35 -13.00 9.45
CA THR A 876 -42.93 -11.67 9.71
C THR A 876 -43.12 -11.45 11.21
N VAL A 877 -43.77 -12.39 11.91
CA VAL A 877 -44.02 -12.27 13.36
C VAL A 877 -42.70 -12.19 14.13
N PHE A 878 -41.76 -13.08 13.85
CA PHE A 878 -40.45 -13.09 14.52
C PHE A 878 -39.63 -11.84 14.18
N GLY A 879 -39.70 -11.37 12.93
CA GLY A 879 -39.02 -10.15 12.49
C GLY A 879 -39.60 -8.91 13.14
N CYS A 880 -40.92 -8.82 13.28
CA CYS A 880 -41.59 -7.75 14.01
C CYS A 880 -41.27 -7.81 15.51
N ALA A 881 -41.18 -9.01 16.10
CA ALA A 881 -40.80 -9.17 17.51
C ALA A 881 -39.35 -8.72 17.76
N ILE A 882 -38.40 -9.16 16.92
CA ILE A 882 -37.00 -8.69 16.97
C ILE A 882 -36.94 -7.18 16.72
N GLY A 883 -37.67 -6.69 15.71
CA GLY A 883 -37.73 -5.27 15.38
C GLY A 883 -38.23 -4.44 16.55
N ALA A 884 -39.28 -4.88 17.24
CA ALA A 884 -39.82 -4.22 18.43
C ALA A 884 -38.84 -4.28 19.60
N LEU A 885 -38.20 -5.42 19.86
CA LEU A 885 -37.19 -5.56 20.92
C LEU A 885 -35.99 -4.62 20.69
N LEU A 886 -35.48 -4.56 19.46
CA LEU A 886 -34.37 -3.67 19.11
C LEU A 886 -34.79 -2.20 19.11
N ALA A 887 -36.02 -1.88 18.70
CA ALA A 887 -36.55 -0.52 18.78
C ALA A 887 -36.77 -0.04 20.22
N LEU A 888 -37.14 -0.94 21.14
CA LEU A 888 -37.14 -0.66 22.58
C LEU A 888 -35.72 -0.44 23.11
N GLY A 889 -34.72 -1.11 22.54
CA GLY A 889 -33.30 -0.82 22.71
C GLY A 889 -32.80 0.36 21.87
N GLU A 890 -33.67 1.33 21.59
CA GLU A 890 -33.39 2.60 20.90
C GLU A 890 -32.97 2.50 19.41
N ALA A 891 -33.08 1.35 18.74
CA ALA A 891 -32.80 1.19 17.31
C ALA A 891 -34.09 1.17 16.45
N PRO A 892 -34.75 2.32 16.20
CA PRO A 892 -36.11 2.35 15.63
C PRO A 892 -36.19 1.82 14.19
N ILE A 893 -35.11 1.88 13.40
CA ILE A 893 -35.11 1.33 12.03
C ILE A 893 -35.36 -0.18 12.02
N ALA A 894 -35.10 -0.87 13.13
CA ALA A 894 -35.30 -2.31 13.25
C ALA A 894 -36.76 -2.72 13.05
N LEU A 895 -37.72 -1.82 13.27
CA LEU A 895 -39.14 -2.02 12.96
C LEU A 895 -39.39 -2.30 11.47
N ILE A 896 -38.51 -1.86 10.57
CA ILE A 896 -38.58 -2.13 9.13
C ILE A 896 -37.49 -3.12 8.72
N ALA A 897 -36.24 -2.87 9.10
CA ALA A 897 -35.10 -3.64 8.63
C ALA A 897 -35.16 -5.12 9.08
N ALA A 898 -35.56 -5.40 10.33
CA ALA A 898 -35.59 -6.78 10.82
C ALA A 898 -36.71 -7.63 10.16
N PRO A 899 -37.98 -7.16 10.05
CA PRO A 899 -39.01 -7.90 9.31
C PRO A 899 -38.64 -8.15 7.85
N VAL A 900 -38.12 -7.14 7.14
CA VAL A 900 -37.76 -7.28 5.72
C VAL A 900 -36.56 -8.22 5.56
N MET A 901 -35.56 -8.12 6.44
CA MET A 901 -34.41 -9.04 6.46
C MET A 901 -34.85 -10.49 6.64
N LEU A 902 -35.71 -10.78 7.63
CA LEU A 902 -36.16 -12.16 7.88
C LEU A 902 -37.09 -12.67 6.78
N LEU A 903 -37.93 -11.82 6.21
CA LEU A 903 -38.75 -12.18 5.05
C LEU A 903 -37.88 -12.52 3.83
N ALA A 904 -36.81 -11.77 3.59
CA ALA A 904 -35.84 -12.06 2.54
C ALA A 904 -35.11 -13.39 2.83
N LEU A 905 -34.60 -13.61 4.05
CA LEU A 905 -33.98 -14.88 4.43
C LEU A 905 -34.94 -16.06 4.25
N ALA A 906 -36.18 -15.94 4.70
CA ALA A 906 -37.20 -16.96 4.53
C ALA A 906 -37.48 -17.23 3.05
N SER A 907 -37.58 -16.17 2.24
CA SER A 907 -37.79 -16.24 0.78
C SER A 907 -36.64 -16.96 0.06
N ALA A 908 -35.40 -16.80 0.54
CA ALA A 908 -34.22 -17.49 0.00
C ALA A 908 -34.32 -19.02 0.17
N TRP A 909 -35.07 -19.51 1.14
CA TRP A 909 -35.18 -20.93 1.46
C TRP A 909 -36.50 -21.57 1.03
N LEU A 910 -37.39 -20.82 0.38
CA LEU A 910 -38.65 -21.37 -0.12
C LEU A 910 -38.44 -22.50 -1.16
N PRO A 911 -39.34 -23.50 -1.18
CA PRO A 911 -39.31 -24.55 -2.20
C PRO A 911 -39.49 -23.98 -3.61
N GLY A 912 -38.87 -24.62 -4.61
CA GLY A 912 -39.04 -24.26 -6.03
C GLY A 912 -38.28 -23.02 -6.51
N ARG A 913 -37.49 -22.36 -5.65
CA ARG A 913 -36.60 -21.25 -6.04
C ARG A 913 -35.26 -21.78 -6.59
N SER A 914 -34.82 -21.24 -7.72
CA SER A 914 -33.48 -21.47 -8.30
C SER A 914 -32.38 -20.93 -7.40
N SER A 915 -31.20 -21.53 -7.41
CA SER A 915 -30.06 -21.07 -6.60
C SER A 915 -29.70 -19.58 -6.79
N PRO A 916 -29.71 -19.02 -8.02
CA PRO A 916 -29.58 -17.57 -8.23
C PRO A 916 -30.62 -16.72 -7.49
N THR A 917 -31.88 -17.16 -7.48
CA THR A 917 -32.95 -16.45 -6.74
C THR A 917 -32.73 -16.55 -5.22
N ARG A 918 -32.17 -17.66 -4.73
CA ARG A 918 -31.78 -17.77 -3.30
C ARG A 918 -30.69 -16.76 -2.97
N LEU A 919 -29.66 -16.65 -3.82
CA LEU A 919 -28.57 -15.69 -3.64
C LEU A 919 -29.09 -14.24 -3.64
N LEU A 920 -30.02 -13.89 -4.54
CA LEU A 920 -30.66 -12.56 -4.57
C LEU A 920 -31.26 -12.19 -3.20
N TRP A 921 -31.99 -13.13 -2.59
CA TRP A 921 -32.62 -12.89 -1.30
C TRP A 921 -31.63 -12.92 -0.13
N LEU A 922 -30.58 -13.75 -0.18
CA LEU A 922 -29.47 -13.68 0.79
C LEU A 922 -28.73 -12.34 0.72
N MET A 923 -28.50 -11.82 -0.49
CA MET A 923 -27.91 -10.49 -0.71
C MET A 923 -28.83 -9.39 -0.15
N THR A 924 -30.14 -9.49 -0.40
CA THR A 924 -31.13 -8.55 0.15
C THR A 924 -31.15 -8.56 1.68
N ALA A 925 -31.14 -9.76 2.29
CA ALA A 925 -31.05 -9.90 3.73
C ALA A 925 -29.72 -9.35 4.28
N GLY A 926 -28.61 -9.63 3.60
CA GLY A 926 -27.29 -9.08 3.93
C GLY A 926 -27.28 -7.56 3.96
N ALA A 927 -27.89 -6.91 2.96
CA ALA A 927 -28.00 -5.46 2.91
C ALA A 927 -28.73 -4.87 4.14
N PHE A 928 -29.88 -5.44 4.53
CA PHE A 928 -30.58 -5.00 5.75
C PHE A 928 -29.82 -5.34 7.04
N ALA A 929 -29.11 -6.47 7.07
CA ALA A 929 -28.23 -6.80 8.19
C ALA A 929 -27.10 -5.77 8.35
N LEU A 930 -26.52 -5.27 7.25
CA LEU A 930 -25.54 -4.19 7.28
C LEU A 930 -26.15 -2.89 7.82
N THR A 931 -27.38 -2.54 7.42
CA THR A 931 -28.06 -1.36 7.99
C THR A 931 -28.31 -1.48 9.49
N LEU A 932 -28.66 -2.68 9.98
CA LEU A 932 -28.82 -2.95 11.41
C LEU A 932 -27.49 -2.95 12.16
N PHE A 933 -26.43 -3.46 11.53
CA PHE A 933 -25.07 -3.47 12.11
C PHE A 933 -24.64 -2.05 12.49
N VAL A 934 -24.86 -1.07 11.61
CA VAL A 934 -24.53 0.35 11.85
C VAL A 934 -25.28 0.97 13.04
N GLU A 935 -26.46 0.46 13.40
CA GLU A 935 -27.22 0.96 14.55
C GLU A 935 -26.78 0.34 15.88
N LEU A 936 -26.12 -0.82 15.81
CA LEU A 936 -25.73 -1.61 16.98
C LEU A 936 -24.24 -1.50 17.28
N PHE A 937 -23.42 -1.24 16.27
CA PHE A 937 -21.97 -1.34 16.34
C PHE A 937 -21.28 -0.20 15.58
N THR A 938 -20.10 0.19 16.05
CA THR A 938 -19.12 1.03 15.35
C THR A 938 -17.76 0.35 15.36
N LEU A 939 -16.91 0.66 14.39
CA LEU A 939 -15.53 0.17 14.41
C LEU A 939 -14.67 1.06 15.32
N ARG A 940 -13.80 0.44 16.11
CA ARG A 940 -12.93 1.19 17.03
C ARG A 940 -12.03 2.14 16.24
N GLY A 941 -11.92 3.38 16.70
CA GLY A 941 -11.13 4.42 16.04
C GLY A 941 -11.85 5.16 14.91
N ASP A 942 -13.13 4.85 14.70
CA ASP A 942 -14.00 5.67 13.86
C ASP A 942 -14.27 7.05 14.52
N ILE A 943 -14.57 8.06 13.69
CA ILE A 943 -14.99 9.38 14.15
C ILE A 943 -16.50 9.28 14.43
N GLY A 944 -16.83 8.95 15.68
CA GLY A 944 -18.19 8.57 16.07
C GLY A 944 -18.59 7.23 15.41
N ARG A 945 -19.49 7.29 14.43
CA ARG A 945 -19.80 6.16 13.53
C ARG A 945 -19.75 6.55 12.07
N MET A 946 -19.06 7.65 11.74
CA MET A 946 -19.10 8.26 10.41
C MET A 946 -18.67 7.28 9.33
N ASN A 947 -17.48 6.68 9.43
CA ASN A 947 -17.01 5.72 8.43
C ASN A 947 -17.89 4.47 8.40
N THR A 948 -18.27 3.96 9.58
CA THR A 948 -19.18 2.82 9.76
C THR A 948 -20.47 3.06 8.99
N GLN A 949 -21.10 4.21 9.18
CA GLN A 949 -22.37 4.53 8.54
C GLN A 949 -22.24 4.63 7.02
N PHE A 950 -21.37 5.49 6.49
CA PHE A 950 -21.37 5.72 5.04
C PHE A 950 -20.87 4.49 4.25
N LYS A 951 -19.83 3.77 4.72
CA LYS A 951 -19.28 2.62 3.98
C LYS A 951 -20.28 1.47 3.90
N PHE A 952 -20.91 1.10 5.01
CA PHE A 952 -21.92 0.04 5.01
C PHE A 952 -23.22 0.48 4.33
N TYR A 953 -23.58 1.76 4.38
CA TYR A 953 -24.74 2.28 3.64
C TYR A 953 -24.53 2.20 2.12
N ILE A 954 -23.33 2.48 1.62
CA ILE A 954 -23.00 2.30 0.20
C ILE A 954 -23.11 0.83 -0.20
N GLN A 955 -22.55 -0.10 0.59
CA GLN A 955 -22.69 -1.54 0.31
C GLN A 955 -24.16 -1.97 0.25
N ALA A 956 -24.97 -1.52 1.22
CA ALA A 956 -26.41 -1.78 1.24
C ALA A 956 -27.10 -1.18 0.02
N TRP A 957 -26.78 0.06 -0.38
CA TRP A 957 -27.32 0.71 -1.58
C TRP A 957 -27.02 -0.09 -2.84
N LEU A 958 -25.77 -0.53 -3.04
CA LEU A 958 -25.38 -1.31 -4.21
C LEU A 958 -26.16 -2.63 -4.31
N MET A 959 -26.34 -3.34 -3.19
CA MET A 959 -27.13 -4.57 -3.14
C MET A 959 -28.63 -4.31 -3.34
N LEU A 960 -29.18 -3.31 -2.66
CA LEU A 960 -30.60 -2.98 -2.70
C LEU A 960 -31.03 -2.43 -4.07
N SER A 961 -30.17 -1.70 -4.79
CA SER A 961 -30.47 -1.22 -6.15
C SER A 961 -30.80 -2.38 -7.11
N VAL A 962 -30.03 -3.47 -7.05
CA VAL A 962 -30.25 -4.69 -7.84
C VAL A 962 -31.52 -5.40 -7.36
N SER A 963 -31.66 -5.63 -6.05
CA SER A 963 -32.84 -6.31 -5.48
C SER A 963 -34.16 -5.59 -5.73
N ALA A 964 -34.17 -4.26 -5.55
CA ALA A 964 -35.34 -3.41 -5.77
C ALA A 964 -35.73 -3.36 -7.24
N ALA A 965 -34.77 -3.30 -8.17
CA ALA A 965 -35.05 -3.32 -9.60
C ALA A 965 -35.75 -4.62 -10.01
N ILE A 966 -35.24 -5.76 -9.54
CA ILE A 966 -35.82 -7.07 -9.82
C ILE A 966 -37.20 -7.20 -9.18
N ALA A 967 -37.33 -6.83 -7.91
CA ALA A 967 -38.61 -6.85 -7.20
C ALA A 967 -39.66 -5.94 -7.86
N LEU A 968 -39.25 -4.79 -8.40
CA LEU A 968 -40.12 -3.86 -9.13
C LEU A 968 -40.66 -4.51 -10.40
N VAL A 969 -39.79 -5.06 -11.26
CA VAL A 969 -40.22 -5.72 -12.50
C VAL A 969 -41.13 -6.90 -12.19
N TRP A 970 -40.79 -7.71 -11.18
CA TRP A 970 -41.63 -8.82 -10.74
C TRP A 970 -42.99 -8.39 -10.21
N SER A 971 -43.05 -7.25 -9.52
CA SER A 971 -44.30 -6.68 -9.00
C SER A 971 -45.18 -6.13 -10.13
N VAL A 972 -44.59 -5.46 -11.12
CA VAL A 972 -45.29 -5.00 -12.32
C VAL A 972 -45.86 -6.18 -13.11
N GLU A 973 -45.07 -7.22 -13.36
CA GLU A 973 -45.57 -8.44 -14.01
C GLU A 973 -46.76 -9.05 -13.27
N ALA A 974 -46.66 -9.14 -11.95
CA ALA A 974 -47.70 -9.70 -11.10
C ALA A 974 -48.99 -8.86 -11.09
N LEU A 975 -48.87 -7.53 -11.12
CA LEU A 975 -50.01 -6.61 -11.03
C LEU A 975 -50.75 -6.45 -12.37
N PHE A 976 -50.04 -6.59 -13.48
CA PHE A 976 -50.54 -6.31 -14.83
C PHE A 976 -50.77 -7.56 -15.69
N ALA A 977 -50.55 -8.77 -15.15
CA ALA A 977 -50.97 -10.01 -15.81
C ALA A 977 -52.50 -10.07 -15.94
N GLY A 978 -53.00 -10.08 -17.18
CA GLY A 978 -54.42 -10.08 -17.50
C GLY A 978 -55.10 -11.43 -17.25
N GLY A 979 -55.65 -11.62 -16.05
CA GLY A 979 -56.76 -12.54 -15.79
C GLY A 979 -56.47 -13.87 -15.05
N ARG A 980 -57.39 -14.17 -14.11
CA ARG A 980 -57.71 -15.47 -13.47
C ARG A 980 -56.64 -16.13 -12.60
N ALA A 981 -56.44 -15.62 -11.37
CA ALA A 981 -56.33 -16.44 -10.14
C ALA A 981 -55.79 -15.62 -8.96
N THR A 982 -56.66 -15.02 -8.16
CA THR A 982 -56.40 -14.88 -6.71
C THR A 982 -57.73 -14.86 -5.95
N ALA A 983 -57.94 -15.84 -5.09
CA ALA A 983 -59.04 -15.90 -4.13
C ALA A 983 -58.74 -15.01 -2.90
N HIS A 984 -58.75 -13.68 -3.06
CA HIS A 984 -58.45 -12.73 -1.98
C HIS A 984 -59.49 -11.61 -1.81
N PRO A 985 -59.68 -11.05 -0.60
CA PRO A 985 -60.73 -10.08 -0.26
C PRO A 985 -60.41 -8.62 -0.62
N LEU A 986 -59.17 -8.26 -0.95
CA LEU A 986 -58.80 -6.90 -1.40
C LEU A 986 -58.70 -6.83 -2.93
N PRO A 987 -59.30 -5.83 -3.60
CA PRO A 987 -59.27 -5.74 -5.05
C PRO A 987 -57.83 -5.51 -5.56
N GLN A 988 -57.38 -6.29 -6.54
CA GLN A 988 -56.08 -6.14 -7.22
C GLN A 988 -55.83 -4.70 -7.70
N ALA A 989 -56.89 -3.97 -8.02
CA ALA A 989 -56.85 -2.55 -8.35
C ALA A 989 -56.32 -1.67 -7.19
N PHE A 990 -56.69 -1.96 -5.94
CA PHE A 990 -56.18 -1.23 -4.77
C PHE A 990 -54.66 -1.40 -4.64
N TRP A 991 -54.16 -2.64 -4.66
CA TRP A 991 -52.72 -2.90 -4.59
C TRP A 991 -51.96 -2.27 -5.76
N ARG A 992 -52.54 -2.30 -6.97
CA ARG A 992 -51.96 -1.65 -8.14
C ARG A 992 -51.85 -0.14 -7.95
N VAL A 993 -52.92 0.52 -7.52
CA VAL A 993 -52.93 1.98 -7.29
C VAL A 993 -51.99 2.35 -6.14
N ALA A 994 -52.07 1.67 -5.00
CA ALA A 994 -51.25 1.96 -3.83
C ALA A 994 -49.75 1.78 -4.13
N PHE A 995 -49.37 0.67 -4.76
CA PHE A 995 -47.98 0.42 -5.15
C PHE A 995 -47.49 1.46 -6.16
N THR A 996 -48.26 1.71 -7.22
CA THR A 996 -47.86 2.65 -8.28
C THR A 996 -47.73 4.06 -7.72
N ALA A 997 -48.66 4.51 -6.86
CA ALA A 997 -48.60 5.82 -6.22
C ALA A 997 -47.39 5.94 -5.27
N ALA A 998 -47.19 4.96 -4.38
CA ALA A 998 -46.06 4.97 -3.45
C ALA A 998 -44.72 4.97 -4.19
N PHE A 999 -44.56 4.11 -5.20
CA PHE A 999 -43.36 4.05 -6.02
C PHE A 999 -43.15 5.34 -6.81
N ALA A 1000 -44.19 5.89 -7.44
CA ALA A 1000 -44.09 7.14 -8.21
C ALA A 1000 -43.65 8.31 -7.33
N VAL A 1001 -44.19 8.43 -6.10
CA VAL A 1001 -43.76 9.44 -5.13
C VAL A 1001 -42.30 9.24 -4.74
N ALA A 1002 -41.92 8.02 -4.33
CA ALA A 1002 -40.53 7.77 -3.92
C ALA A 1002 -39.53 7.98 -5.07
N PHE A 1003 -39.89 7.58 -6.28
CA PHE A 1003 -39.07 7.79 -7.47
C PHE A 1003 -38.94 9.27 -7.82
N PHE A 1004 -40.05 10.03 -7.74
CA PHE A 1004 -40.03 11.48 -7.90
C PHE A 1004 -39.09 12.14 -6.88
N LEU A 1005 -39.20 11.78 -5.59
CA LEU A 1005 -38.33 12.32 -4.54
C LEU A 1005 -36.85 12.00 -4.80
N ALA A 1006 -36.53 10.77 -5.22
CA ALA A 1006 -35.17 10.36 -5.57
C ALA A 1006 -34.62 11.09 -6.81
N MET A 1007 -35.49 11.44 -7.76
CA MET A 1007 -35.14 12.21 -8.97
C MET A 1007 -34.89 13.70 -8.71
N LEU A 1008 -35.36 14.24 -7.57
CA LEU A 1008 -35.05 15.63 -7.23
C LEU A 1008 -33.53 15.83 -7.09
N TYR A 1009 -32.81 14.86 -6.51
CA TYR A 1009 -31.37 15.01 -6.29
C TYR A 1009 -30.58 15.29 -7.59
N PRO A 1010 -30.55 14.42 -8.63
CA PRO A 1010 -29.79 14.70 -9.84
C PRO A 1010 -30.20 16.01 -10.53
N VAL A 1011 -31.48 16.36 -10.51
CA VAL A 1011 -32.00 17.59 -11.14
C VAL A 1011 -31.42 18.85 -10.51
N PHE A 1012 -31.26 18.88 -9.18
CA PHE A 1012 -30.77 20.06 -8.46
C PHE A 1012 -29.27 19.99 -8.15
N ALA A 1013 -28.74 18.82 -7.81
CA ALA A 1013 -27.36 18.64 -7.38
C ALA A 1013 -26.37 18.75 -8.54
N ILE A 1014 -26.67 18.18 -9.71
CA ILE A 1014 -25.73 18.17 -10.85
C ILE A 1014 -25.44 19.60 -11.33
N PRO A 1015 -26.44 20.45 -11.66
CA PRO A 1015 -26.17 21.82 -12.07
C PRO A 1015 -25.46 22.62 -10.98
N ALA A 1016 -25.90 22.45 -9.72
CA ALA A 1016 -25.29 23.11 -8.57
C ALA A 1016 -23.79 22.80 -8.44
N LYS A 1017 -23.40 21.53 -8.61
CA LYS A 1017 -21.98 21.15 -8.53
C LYS A 1017 -21.18 21.59 -9.75
N VAL A 1018 -21.76 21.52 -10.94
CA VAL A 1018 -21.14 21.99 -12.19
C VAL A 1018 -20.77 23.48 -12.09
N ASP A 1019 -21.60 24.29 -11.43
CA ASP A 1019 -21.38 25.73 -11.27
C ASP A 1019 -20.53 26.11 -10.04
N ASP A 1020 -20.25 25.16 -9.14
CA ASP A 1020 -19.44 25.32 -7.92
C ASP A 1020 -17.93 25.15 -8.20
N ARG A 1021 -17.37 26.13 -8.91
CA ARG A 1021 -15.95 26.26 -9.27
C ARG A 1021 -15.18 27.05 -8.22
N TYR A 1022 -13.88 26.81 -8.06
CA TYR A 1022 -13.02 27.72 -7.27
C TYR A 1022 -13.09 29.13 -7.88
N VAL A 1023 -12.87 29.22 -9.19
CA VAL A 1023 -12.97 30.46 -9.96
C VAL A 1023 -13.80 30.21 -11.21
N ARG A 1024 -14.87 31.01 -11.39
CA ARG A 1024 -15.78 30.86 -12.53
C ARG A 1024 -15.19 31.30 -13.87
N THR A 1025 -14.19 32.17 -13.86
CA THR A 1025 -13.50 32.66 -15.07
C THR A 1025 -12.42 31.69 -15.59
N ALA A 1026 -12.03 30.69 -14.79
CA ALA A 1026 -11.10 29.66 -15.24
C ALA A 1026 -11.71 28.82 -16.38
N PRO A 1027 -10.89 28.40 -17.37
CA PRO A 1027 -11.38 27.67 -18.53
C PRO A 1027 -12.01 26.33 -18.14
N ARG A 1028 -13.08 25.96 -18.83
CA ARG A 1028 -13.66 24.60 -18.77
C ARG A 1028 -12.80 23.64 -19.58
N GLY A 1029 -12.67 22.41 -19.10
CA GLY A 1029 -11.80 21.41 -19.70
C GLY A 1029 -11.62 20.22 -18.78
N LEU A 1030 -10.59 19.41 -19.03
CA LEU A 1030 -10.26 18.25 -18.18
C LEU A 1030 -9.09 18.50 -17.24
N ASP A 1031 -8.29 19.55 -17.46
CA ASP A 1031 -7.14 19.86 -16.60
C ASP A 1031 -7.62 20.38 -15.24
N GLY A 1032 -7.46 19.54 -14.21
CA GLY A 1032 -7.84 19.85 -12.84
C GLY A 1032 -6.99 20.90 -12.13
N MET A 1033 -5.86 21.31 -12.71
CA MET A 1033 -5.02 22.42 -12.22
C MET A 1033 -5.35 23.76 -12.89
N ALA A 1034 -6.22 23.78 -13.91
CA ALA A 1034 -6.44 24.96 -14.76
C ALA A 1034 -7.03 26.17 -14.02
N TYR A 1035 -7.58 25.99 -12.81
CA TYR A 1035 -8.05 27.09 -11.97
C TYR A 1035 -6.92 27.84 -11.26
N MET A 1036 -5.79 27.19 -10.96
CA MET A 1036 -4.73 27.78 -10.14
C MET A 1036 -4.16 29.09 -10.72
N PRO A 1037 -3.94 29.24 -12.04
CA PRO A 1037 -3.47 30.50 -12.61
C PRO A 1037 -4.43 31.69 -12.43
N TYR A 1038 -5.71 31.43 -12.13
CA TYR A 1038 -6.77 32.45 -12.01
C TYR A 1038 -7.21 32.67 -10.55
N ALA A 1039 -6.79 31.81 -9.63
CA ALA A 1039 -7.26 31.79 -8.26
C ALA A 1039 -6.43 32.68 -7.34
N MET A 1040 -7.13 33.44 -6.50
CA MET A 1040 -6.58 34.14 -5.35
C MET A 1040 -6.91 33.35 -4.08
N ARG A 1041 -5.94 33.22 -3.18
CA ARG A 1041 -6.11 32.57 -1.89
C ARG A 1041 -5.98 33.61 -0.78
N ASN A 1042 -6.96 33.60 0.11
CA ASN A 1042 -6.96 34.35 1.36
C ASN A 1042 -6.82 33.38 2.52
N GLU A 1043 -5.80 33.58 3.35
CA GLU A 1043 -5.51 32.78 4.54
C GLU A 1043 -5.27 33.68 5.74
N GLU A 1044 -5.75 33.23 6.90
CA GLU A 1044 -5.51 33.90 8.18
C GLU A 1044 -5.01 32.89 9.21
N PHE A 1045 -3.91 33.23 9.90
CA PHE A 1045 -3.35 32.43 10.97
C PHE A 1045 -2.73 33.31 12.05
N ALA A 1046 -3.14 33.08 13.31
CA ALA A 1046 -2.64 33.80 14.48
C ALA A 1046 -2.68 35.35 14.33
N GLY A 1047 -3.75 35.89 13.72
CA GLY A 1047 -3.93 37.32 13.48
C GLY A 1047 -3.13 37.88 12.30
N ARG A 1048 -2.32 37.06 11.61
CA ARG A 1048 -1.65 37.41 10.35
C ARG A 1048 -2.55 37.02 9.18
N GLN A 1049 -2.61 37.85 8.15
CA GLN A 1049 -3.35 37.59 6.92
C GLN A 1049 -2.40 37.56 5.73
N ALA A 1050 -2.64 36.65 4.78
CA ALA A 1050 -1.97 36.58 3.50
C ALA A 1050 -2.99 36.44 2.37
N GLU A 1051 -2.88 37.31 1.37
CA GLU A 1051 -3.61 37.22 0.11
C GLU A 1051 -2.60 37.04 -1.03
N PHE A 1052 -2.72 35.96 -1.79
CA PHE A 1052 -1.75 35.64 -2.84
C PHE A 1052 -2.35 34.88 -4.02
N PRO A 1053 -1.82 35.07 -5.24
CA PRO A 1053 -2.26 34.33 -6.41
C PRO A 1053 -1.66 32.91 -6.41
N LEU A 1054 -2.51 31.90 -6.64
CA LEU A 1054 -2.08 30.50 -6.75
C LEU A 1054 -1.25 30.22 -8.00
N ARG A 1055 -1.13 31.18 -8.92
CA ARG A 1055 -0.24 31.12 -10.07
C ARG A 1055 1.22 30.87 -9.69
N HIS A 1056 1.69 31.46 -8.59
CA HIS A 1056 3.08 31.31 -8.18
C HIS A 1056 3.40 29.87 -7.75
N ASP A 1057 2.49 29.23 -7.00
CA ASP A 1057 2.58 27.81 -6.68
C ASP A 1057 2.44 26.95 -7.95
N TYR A 1058 1.51 27.28 -8.86
CA TYR A 1058 1.33 26.56 -10.12
C TYR A 1058 2.63 26.50 -10.93
N ASP A 1059 3.28 27.64 -11.16
CA ASP A 1059 4.51 27.72 -11.95
C ASP A 1059 5.65 26.93 -11.28
N ALA A 1060 5.76 27.01 -9.94
CA ALA A 1060 6.76 26.30 -9.15
C ALA A 1060 6.54 24.76 -9.15
N ILE A 1061 5.30 24.31 -8.97
CA ILE A 1061 4.91 22.90 -9.05
C ILE A 1061 5.22 22.35 -10.45
N ARG A 1062 4.88 23.11 -11.49
CA ARG A 1062 5.15 22.72 -12.88
C ARG A 1062 6.65 22.62 -13.15
N TRP A 1063 7.46 23.53 -12.61
CA TRP A 1063 8.91 23.44 -12.65
C TRP A 1063 9.43 22.18 -11.93
N MET A 1064 8.92 21.85 -10.74
CA MET A 1064 9.35 20.63 -10.03
C MET A 1064 9.01 19.36 -10.80
N GLN A 1065 7.82 19.27 -11.39
CA GLN A 1065 7.45 18.15 -12.27
C GLN A 1065 8.45 18.02 -13.44
N ASP A 1066 8.91 19.13 -14.01
CA ASP A 1066 9.78 19.11 -15.19
C ASP A 1066 11.27 18.84 -14.87
N ASN A 1067 11.73 19.17 -13.65
CA ASN A 1067 13.17 19.22 -13.34
C ASN A 1067 13.60 18.28 -12.20
N VAL A 1068 12.69 17.84 -11.33
CA VAL A 1068 13.04 16.95 -10.22
C VAL A 1068 12.95 15.49 -10.68
N ALA A 1069 14.10 14.82 -10.72
CA ALA A 1069 14.20 13.39 -10.99
C ALA A 1069 13.90 12.57 -9.73
N GLY A 1070 13.22 11.43 -9.90
CA GLY A 1070 12.90 10.49 -8.83
C GLY A 1070 11.93 11.06 -7.79
N SER A 1071 11.97 10.50 -6.58
CA SER A 1071 11.15 10.91 -5.43
C SER A 1071 12.00 11.39 -4.25
N PRO A 1072 12.85 12.43 -4.41
CA PRO A 1072 13.62 12.98 -3.30
C PRO A 1072 12.71 13.66 -2.27
N THR A 1073 13.16 13.70 -1.01
CA THR A 1073 12.42 14.35 0.07
C THR A 1073 12.39 15.86 -0.11
N ILE A 1074 11.21 16.43 0.10
CA ILE A 1074 11.00 17.88 0.17
C ILE A 1074 10.61 18.29 1.58
N ILE A 1075 10.74 19.58 1.89
CA ILE A 1075 10.12 20.18 3.08
C ILE A 1075 9.28 21.38 2.64
N GLU A 1076 8.04 21.42 3.12
CA GLU A 1076 7.01 22.44 2.85
C GLU A 1076 6.11 22.59 4.08
N GLU A 1077 5.29 23.64 4.14
CA GLU A 1077 4.24 23.75 5.15
C GLU A 1077 3.12 22.71 4.88
N GLY A 1078 3.08 21.67 5.71
CA GLY A 1078 2.20 20.52 5.53
C GLY A 1078 1.12 20.33 6.60
N ALA A 1079 1.17 21.07 7.71
CA ALA A 1079 0.28 20.84 8.86
C ALA A 1079 -0.68 21.99 9.13
N ALA A 1080 -0.40 23.21 8.65
CA ALA A 1080 -1.28 24.39 8.68
C ALA A 1080 -2.05 24.60 10.00
N GLY A 1081 -1.35 24.45 11.13
CA GLY A 1081 -1.95 24.63 12.47
C GLY A 1081 -3.00 23.56 12.83
N GLY A 1082 -2.88 22.36 12.29
CA GLY A 1082 -3.78 21.23 12.51
C GLY A 1082 -5.03 21.22 11.64
N ASN A 1083 -5.17 22.16 10.69
CA ASN A 1083 -6.30 22.19 9.75
C ASN A 1083 -5.86 21.73 8.35
N GLN A 1084 -6.29 20.52 7.99
CA GLN A 1084 -5.91 19.83 6.76
C GLN A 1084 -6.59 20.36 5.51
N TYR A 1085 -7.70 21.09 5.67
CA TYR A 1085 -8.48 21.62 4.54
C TYR A 1085 -8.02 23.01 4.11
N ARG A 1086 -6.84 23.43 4.56
CA ARG A 1086 -6.15 24.65 4.11
C ARG A 1086 -5.20 24.33 2.96
N TRP A 1087 -4.64 25.37 2.34
CA TRP A 1087 -3.77 25.24 1.18
C TRP A 1087 -2.33 24.76 1.53
N SER A 1088 -2.22 23.73 2.35
CA SER A 1088 -0.96 23.10 2.79
C SER A 1088 -0.64 21.82 2.03
N ALA A 1089 0.60 21.34 2.16
CA ALA A 1089 1.11 20.14 1.48
C ALA A 1089 0.92 20.15 -0.06
N ARG A 1090 0.79 21.35 -0.64
CA ARG A 1090 0.43 21.57 -2.05
C ARG A 1090 1.47 21.00 -3.00
N PHE A 1091 2.76 21.08 -2.69
CA PHE A 1091 3.79 20.56 -3.59
C PHE A 1091 3.77 19.04 -3.60
N SER A 1092 3.70 18.38 -2.45
CA SER A 1092 3.57 16.92 -2.36
C SER A 1092 2.29 16.41 -3.01
N ILE A 1093 1.16 17.12 -2.88
CA ILE A 1093 -0.11 16.78 -3.56
C ILE A 1093 0.06 16.72 -5.08
N TYR A 1094 0.59 17.79 -5.69
CA TYR A 1094 0.65 17.91 -7.15
C TYR A 1094 1.88 17.26 -7.80
N THR A 1095 2.89 16.89 -7.02
CA THR A 1095 4.12 16.25 -7.54
C THR A 1095 4.27 14.79 -7.16
N GLY A 1096 3.53 14.31 -6.14
CA GLY A 1096 3.74 12.97 -5.56
C GLY A 1096 5.08 12.82 -4.85
N LEU A 1097 5.83 13.92 -4.63
CA LEU A 1097 7.09 13.90 -3.89
C LEU A 1097 6.82 13.79 -2.38
N PRO A 1098 7.64 13.01 -1.66
CA PRO A 1098 7.52 12.85 -0.21
C PRO A 1098 7.94 14.13 0.53
N THR A 1099 7.04 14.74 1.30
CA THR A 1099 7.39 15.79 2.27
C THR A 1099 7.65 15.19 3.66
N VAL A 1100 8.41 15.90 4.51
CA VAL A 1100 8.71 15.50 5.89
C VAL A 1100 7.44 15.09 6.65
N VAL A 1101 6.43 15.95 6.61
CA VAL A 1101 5.06 15.66 7.06
C VAL A 1101 4.06 16.51 6.29
N GLY A 1102 2.91 15.91 5.93
CA GLY A 1102 1.75 16.59 5.37
C GLY A 1102 0.47 15.97 5.92
N TRP A 1103 -0.65 16.71 5.89
CA TRP A 1103 -1.97 16.15 6.23
C TRP A 1103 -1.97 15.30 7.51
N GLU A 1104 -1.51 15.90 8.62
CA GLU A 1104 -1.12 15.18 9.85
C GLU A 1104 -2.13 14.19 10.44
N TRP A 1105 -3.44 14.49 10.48
CA TRP A 1105 -4.48 13.60 10.99
C TRP A 1105 -4.57 12.28 10.21
N HIS A 1106 -4.47 12.30 8.88
CA HIS A 1106 -4.44 11.08 8.07
C HIS A 1106 -3.17 10.28 8.38
N GLN A 1107 -2.04 10.97 8.59
CA GLN A 1107 -0.81 10.32 9.00
C GLN A 1107 -0.93 9.66 10.38
N ARG A 1108 -1.60 10.32 11.34
CA ARG A 1108 -1.89 9.77 12.68
C ARG A 1108 -2.79 8.52 12.58
N GLN A 1109 -3.82 8.54 11.74
CA GLN A 1109 -4.68 7.36 11.53
C GLN A 1109 -3.91 6.19 10.91
N GLN A 1110 -3.10 6.46 9.88
CA GLN A 1110 -2.29 5.43 9.22
C GLN A 1110 -1.19 4.86 10.12
N ARG A 1111 -0.70 5.64 11.09
CA ARG A 1111 0.38 5.24 12.02
C ARG A 1111 -0.12 4.94 13.43
N ALA A 1112 -1.43 4.84 13.64
CA ALA A 1112 -2.02 4.59 14.94
C ALA A 1112 -1.49 3.31 15.61
N ALA A 1113 -1.11 2.30 14.81
CA ALA A 1113 -0.52 1.05 15.31
C ALA A 1113 0.86 1.22 15.97
N LEU A 1114 1.57 2.34 15.72
CA LEU A 1114 2.85 2.65 16.38
C LEU A 1114 2.67 3.07 17.84
N GLY A 1115 1.51 3.61 18.23
CA GLY A 1115 1.22 4.05 19.59
C GLY A 1115 2.13 5.18 20.11
N ALA A 1116 2.73 5.97 19.20
CA ALA A 1116 3.67 7.04 19.51
C ALA A 1116 3.41 8.29 18.65
N PRO A 1117 3.73 9.49 19.17
CA PRO A 1117 3.43 10.76 18.49
C PRO A 1117 4.47 11.12 17.40
N VAL A 1118 4.84 10.13 16.58
CA VAL A 1118 5.88 10.30 15.53
C VAL A 1118 5.49 11.31 14.45
N VAL A 1119 4.18 11.55 14.27
CA VAL A 1119 3.67 12.54 13.31
C VAL A 1119 3.78 13.93 13.92
N GLU A 1120 3.39 14.08 15.17
CA GLU A 1120 3.46 15.33 15.92
C GLU A 1120 4.91 15.81 16.07
N ASP A 1121 5.85 14.89 16.33
CA ASP A 1121 7.29 15.20 16.41
C ASP A 1121 7.80 15.77 15.07
N ARG A 1122 7.35 15.22 13.94
CA ARG A 1122 7.71 15.75 12.61
C ARG A 1122 7.07 17.10 12.32
N VAL A 1123 5.84 17.35 12.78
CA VAL A 1123 5.18 18.64 12.66
C VAL A 1123 5.93 19.70 13.45
N ALA A 1124 6.39 19.36 14.66
CA ALA A 1124 7.24 20.23 15.47
C ALA A 1124 8.57 20.52 14.76
N ASP A 1125 9.22 19.51 14.20
CA ASP A 1125 10.48 19.65 13.46
C ASP A 1125 10.34 20.55 12.21
N VAL A 1126 9.26 20.42 11.43
CA VAL A 1126 9.03 21.30 10.26
C VAL A 1126 8.85 22.75 10.71
N ARG A 1127 8.09 22.98 11.78
CA ARG A 1127 7.88 24.31 12.33
C ARG A 1127 9.18 24.91 12.88
N GLU A 1128 9.97 24.10 13.58
CA GLU A 1128 11.28 24.49 14.10
C GLU A 1128 12.22 24.84 12.94
N PHE A 1129 12.26 24.02 11.88
CA PHE A 1129 13.10 24.27 10.71
C PHE A 1129 12.82 25.64 10.09
N TYR A 1130 11.56 26.01 9.87
CA TYR A 1130 11.24 27.32 9.30
C TYR A 1130 11.48 28.47 10.28
N SER A 1131 11.23 28.26 11.58
CA SER A 1131 11.24 29.34 12.59
C SER A 1131 12.61 29.58 13.25
N THR A 1132 13.52 28.60 13.26
CA THR A 1132 14.82 28.73 13.94
C THR A 1132 15.75 29.72 13.23
N THR A 1133 16.52 30.47 14.00
CA THR A 1133 17.65 31.30 13.55
C THR A 1133 18.99 30.56 13.63
N ASP A 1134 19.03 29.39 14.28
CA ASP A 1134 20.22 28.56 14.40
C ASP A 1134 20.43 27.72 13.12
N ILE A 1135 21.48 28.05 12.38
CA ILE A 1135 21.86 27.38 11.12
C ILE A 1135 22.28 25.93 11.38
N GLU A 1136 22.96 25.62 12.48
CA GLU A 1136 23.34 24.23 12.78
C GLU A 1136 22.12 23.38 13.08
N ARG A 1137 21.14 23.94 13.79
CA ARG A 1137 19.86 23.26 14.00
C ARG A 1137 19.11 23.02 12.69
N ALA A 1138 19.08 24.01 11.78
CA ALA A 1138 18.49 23.85 10.46
C ALA A 1138 19.22 22.76 9.63
N ARG A 1139 20.56 22.75 9.64
CA ARG A 1139 21.40 21.72 8.99
C ARG A 1139 21.10 20.32 9.55
N LEU A 1140 20.91 20.20 10.87
CA LEU A 1140 20.55 18.93 11.52
C LEU A 1140 19.21 18.40 11.00
N LEU A 1141 18.17 19.24 10.93
CA LEU A 1141 16.83 18.85 10.48
C LEU A 1141 16.82 18.47 8.99
N LEU A 1142 17.56 19.17 8.12
CA LEU A 1142 17.72 18.78 6.72
C LEU A 1142 18.34 17.38 6.59
N ARG A 1143 19.38 17.09 7.38
CA ARG A 1143 20.04 15.77 7.40
C ARG A 1143 19.14 14.68 7.97
N ARG A 1144 18.39 14.95 9.04
CA ARG A 1144 17.49 13.98 9.72
C ARG A 1144 16.51 13.33 8.73
N TYR A 1145 15.94 14.15 7.84
CA TYR A 1145 14.91 13.73 6.89
C TYR A 1145 15.42 13.51 5.47
N ASP A 1146 16.73 13.66 5.22
CA ASP A 1146 17.34 13.58 3.89
C ASP A 1146 16.65 14.53 2.89
N VAL A 1147 16.42 15.78 3.33
CA VAL A 1147 15.75 16.81 2.51
C VAL A 1147 16.65 17.21 1.35
N ARG A 1148 16.12 17.13 0.13
CA ARG A 1148 16.78 17.63 -1.08
C ARG A 1148 16.28 18.99 -1.52
N TYR A 1149 14.99 19.28 -1.35
CA TYR A 1149 14.42 20.57 -1.74
C TYR A 1149 13.64 21.22 -0.60
N VAL A 1150 13.90 22.52 -0.39
CA VAL A 1150 13.21 23.36 0.57
C VAL A 1150 12.32 24.34 -0.18
N ILE A 1151 11.04 24.37 0.16
CA ILE A 1151 10.06 25.27 -0.43
C ILE A 1151 9.85 26.46 0.51
N VAL A 1152 9.91 27.67 -0.03
CA VAL A 1152 9.59 28.90 0.71
C VAL A 1152 8.60 29.72 -0.10
N GLY A 1153 7.33 29.72 0.31
CA GLY A 1153 6.29 30.59 -0.24
C GLY A 1153 5.44 31.24 0.84
N GLU A 1154 4.28 31.75 0.44
CA GLU A 1154 3.36 32.51 1.33
C GLU A 1154 2.83 31.67 2.50
N MET A 1155 2.55 30.38 2.27
CA MET A 1155 2.12 29.47 3.34
C MET A 1155 3.21 29.28 4.39
N GLU A 1156 4.46 29.04 3.97
CA GLU A 1156 5.58 28.89 4.90
C GLU A 1156 5.78 30.16 5.73
N ARG A 1157 5.72 31.35 5.11
CA ARG A 1157 5.84 32.65 5.80
C ARG A 1157 4.69 32.92 6.78
N LEU A 1158 3.46 32.56 6.40
CA LEU A 1158 2.27 32.83 7.21
C LEU A 1158 2.23 31.96 8.49
N TYR A 1159 2.71 30.72 8.43
CA TYR A 1159 2.59 29.76 9.54
C TYR A 1159 3.77 29.75 10.51
N ASN A 1160 4.93 30.27 10.09
CA ASN A 1160 6.17 30.19 10.83
C ASN A 1160 6.67 31.58 11.28
N ASP A 1161 7.72 31.62 12.11
CA ASP A 1161 8.30 32.88 12.58
C ASP A 1161 9.09 33.57 11.45
N SER A 1162 8.86 34.86 11.24
CA SER A 1162 9.56 35.65 10.22
C SER A 1162 11.07 35.72 10.46
N ALA A 1163 11.52 35.72 11.72
CA ALA A 1163 12.95 35.82 12.05
C ALA A 1163 13.76 34.63 11.51
N GLY A 1164 13.13 33.46 11.37
CA GLY A 1164 13.78 32.27 10.86
C GLY A 1164 14.10 32.32 9.36
N PHE A 1165 13.52 33.22 8.57
CA PHE A 1165 13.72 33.24 7.12
C PHE A 1165 15.04 33.88 6.69
N ASP A 1166 15.64 34.74 7.52
CA ASP A 1166 16.92 35.39 7.24
C ASP A 1166 18.06 34.36 7.09
N LYS A 1167 17.93 33.18 7.72
CA LYS A 1167 18.93 32.11 7.62
C LYS A 1167 19.13 31.58 6.20
N PHE A 1168 18.11 31.65 5.33
CA PHE A 1168 18.18 31.05 4.00
C PHE A 1168 19.25 31.72 3.13
N GLU A 1169 19.41 33.05 3.24
CA GLU A 1169 20.48 33.78 2.57
C GLU A 1169 21.85 33.35 3.08
N ALA A 1170 22.03 33.31 4.41
CA ALA A 1170 23.27 32.85 5.03
C ALA A 1170 23.62 31.39 4.67
N MET A 1171 22.64 30.50 4.55
CA MET A 1171 22.83 29.11 4.13
C MET A 1171 23.19 28.99 2.64
N VAL A 1172 22.71 29.91 1.79
CA VAL A 1172 23.13 29.99 0.38
C VAL A 1172 24.57 30.49 0.29
N GLU A 1173 24.94 31.53 1.04
CA GLU A 1173 26.30 32.05 1.11
C GLU A 1173 27.30 31.01 1.64
N ALA A 1174 26.89 30.23 2.65
CA ALA A 1174 27.68 29.13 3.20
C ALA A 1174 27.78 27.90 2.28
N GLY A 1175 27.06 27.89 1.15
CA GLY A 1175 27.05 26.79 0.20
C GLY A 1175 26.24 25.57 0.64
N ASP A 1176 25.41 25.67 1.68
CA ASP A 1176 24.50 24.60 2.09
C ASP A 1176 23.29 24.47 1.15
N LEU A 1177 22.83 25.60 0.61
CA LEU A 1177 21.67 25.70 -0.25
C LEU A 1177 22.03 26.37 -1.59
N ARG A 1178 21.33 25.96 -2.64
CA ARG A 1178 21.36 26.63 -3.95
C ARG A 1178 19.95 26.97 -4.37
N ILE A 1179 19.71 28.19 -4.84
CA ILE A 1179 18.41 28.56 -5.43
C ILE A 1179 18.23 27.77 -6.73
N ALA A 1180 17.27 26.84 -6.73
CA ALA A 1180 16.97 26.00 -7.89
C ALA A 1180 15.88 26.62 -8.78
N TYR A 1181 14.93 27.32 -8.15
CA TYR A 1181 13.87 28.05 -8.83
C TYR A 1181 13.40 29.23 -7.98
N GLN A 1182 13.02 30.33 -8.62
CA GLN A 1182 12.44 31.47 -7.95
C GLN A 1182 11.46 32.21 -8.86
N ASN A 1183 10.31 32.57 -8.31
CA ASN A 1183 9.37 33.53 -8.89
C ASN A 1183 8.94 34.54 -7.80
N PRO A 1184 8.05 35.51 -8.07
CA PRO A 1184 7.69 36.54 -7.09
C PRO A 1184 7.08 36.02 -5.78
N GLY A 1185 6.47 34.83 -5.76
CA GLY A 1185 5.80 34.28 -4.57
C GLY A 1185 6.42 33.01 -3.99
N VAL A 1186 7.32 32.34 -4.70
CA VAL A 1186 7.92 31.05 -4.30
C VAL A 1186 9.40 31.01 -4.65
N ALA A 1187 10.21 30.57 -3.67
CA ALA A 1187 11.59 30.13 -3.88
C ALA A 1187 11.72 28.64 -3.54
N ILE A 1188 12.44 27.90 -4.38
CA ILE A 1188 12.81 26.50 -4.14
C ILE A 1188 14.34 26.45 -4.03
N TYR A 1189 14.81 25.99 -2.88
CA TYR A 1189 16.24 25.76 -2.63
C TYR A 1189 16.54 24.28 -2.76
N GLU A 1190 17.64 23.94 -3.40
CA GLU A 1190 18.21 22.61 -3.41
C GLU A 1190 19.31 22.52 -2.34
N VAL A 1191 19.25 21.48 -1.51
CA VAL A 1191 20.29 21.19 -0.52
C VAL A 1191 21.52 20.63 -1.24
N VAL A 1192 22.64 21.33 -1.10
CA VAL A 1192 23.91 20.94 -1.71
C VAL A 1192 24.55 19.86 -0.83
N PRO A 1193 24.82 18.65 -1.36
CA PRO A 1193 25.55 17.65 -0.60
C PRO A 1193 26.97 18.16 -0.37
N HIS A 1194 27.38 18.34 0.89
CA HIS A 1194 28.80 18.46 1.23
C HIS A 1194 29.47 17.12 0.95
N THR A 1195 29.93 16.91 -0.29
CA THR A 1195 30.72 15.76 -0.70
C THR A 1195 32.08 15.85 -0.04
N ILE A 1196 32.36 14.94 0.89
CA ILE A 1196 33.71 14.37 0.93
C ILE A 1196 33.79 13.52 -0.34
N PRO A 1197 34.79 13.71 -1.20
CA PRO A 1197 34.89 12.96 -2.45
C PRO A 1197 34.86 11.46 -2.15
N MET A 1198 33.76 10.81 -2.54
CA MET A 1198 33.69 9.37 -2.68
C MET A 1198 34.66 9.00 -3.81
N MET A 1199 35.88 8.57 -3.46
CA MET A 1199 36.73 7.88 -4.43
C MET A 1199 35.95 6.64 -4.90
N GLY A 1200 35.54 6.64 -6.17
CA GLY A 1200 34.87 5.50 -6.80
C GLY A 1200 33.75 5.84 -7.79
N ALA A 1201 33.34 7.10 -7.95
CA ALA A 1201 32.35 7.49 -8.97
C ALA A 1201 32.95 7.70 -10.38
N SER A 1202 34.07 7.04 -10.70
CA SER A 1202 34.65 7.03 -12.05
C SER A 1202 34.67 5.60 -12.62
N ALA A 1203 33.48 5.07 -12.89
CA ALA A 1203 33.24 4.06 -13.92
C ALA A 1203 31.72 3.89 -14.08
N ARG A 1204 31.14 4.65 -15.02
CA ARG A 1204 29.90 4.24 -15.68
C ARG A 1204 30.27 3.36 -16.87
#